data_AF-U9SN15-F1
#
_entry.id   AF-U9SN15-F1
#
_cell.length_a   1.000
_cell.length_b   1.000
_cell.length_c   1.000
_cell.angle_alpha   90.00
_cell.angle_beta   90.00
_cell.angle_gamma   90.00
#
_symmetry.space_group_name_H-M   'P 1'
#
loop_
_entity.id
_entity.type
_entity.pdbx_description
1 polymer ?
#
loop_
_entity_poly.entity_id
_entity_poly.type
_entity_poly.pdbx_seq_one_letter_code
_entity_poly.pdbx_strand_id
1 'polypeptide(L)'
;MATNVVVSMKPQDFRTCAQTSFCRRNRAYADKATSSSFISPYNVVKDTINIENGIISGELINTDNKVSFIFEIHLLINNIARIKINEKYPLKPRYDGAKYWSLIQEPLNTLEYTENPSTGKDGVTSLSFGVDRNHKVIIHHTPFHVELLVNDEPVIIFNNRGFFNFEHLRKKDDPANQPEELTIQSEINAEVEIQTEEEKEEKQEEGLWEETFNGKLDSKPNGPESIGLDISFPGFSHVYGIPEHASTLSLKETRGGDGAYNEPYRLYNLDVFEFDLDSPAALYGSIPFLLAHRKGASTAILWLNAAETWIDIVKSKDDKGFLSFGKSTPTSTHTHWFSESGIIDVFAFLGPTTSDIFKQYGLLTGFTALPQSFAIGYHQCRWNYLNQDDVAEVDEGFDKYDIPYDVIWLDIEHTDDKRYFTWDKVKFSEPEKMQRDIGRKGRNMVVIVDPHVKRDDNYYIYKEAKDLDILTKDKDGKIFEGWCWPGSSVWIDWTNPKAQEWFAKKFAFDQYKGSTEFLFIWNDMNEPSIFSGPEITMPKDLLHYEGWEHRDLHNLFGMTFHAATSQGLINRTSPNHRPFVLSRSFFPGSQRFGAIWTGDIAANWDHLAASSPMLLTIGISGLPFSGADVGGFFGNPEPELLVRWYQTGAFQPFFRAHAHIDTKRREPWLFGEPYTGYIRNAIRQRYILLPFWYTLFQEASTNGMPIIRPMFVVFPDNEETFAMEDQYFVGNSLLVKPITSQGQTTTEIYFAGNDLYYDYYTFKKVQGSGKLKMDILMNKIPVFLRGGSIIPRRQRFRRSSSAMYSDPFTLLVALNKKGEAAGTLYLDDGKTYEYLKGHYIHRNFNFTSGKFISTSFNNEQVQDNENNYIKSNDDVRIERIIVLGVDKSPKKIIGYYNDLIDDKKELKFSLGGINDIKGIVSTSIGIGVEEISKDIIIIRDPKLLISRDWTIEFVN
;
A
#
# COMPACT_ATOMS: atom_id res chain seq x y z
N MET A 1 41.20 19.55 3.81
CA MET A 1 40.46 18.84 4.86
C MET A 1 39.57 17.85 4.14
N ALA A 2 39.76 16.56 4.38
CA ALA A 2 38.90 15.53 3.83
C ALA A 2 37.46 15.81 4.27
N THR A 3 36.55 15.92 3.31
CA THR A 3 35.11 15.97 3.54
C THR A 3 34.71 14.69 4.26
N ASN A 4 34.47 14.78 5.58
CA ASN A 4 33.76 13.73 6.29
C ASN A 4 32.42 13.56 5.60
N VAL A 5 32.25 12.44 4.90
CA VAL A 5 30.96 11.94 4.45
C VAL A 5 30.15 11.74 5.73
N VAL A 6 29.16 12.59 5.97
CA VAL A 6 28.14 12.32 6.98
C VAL A 6 27.43 11.06 6.47
N VAL A 7 27.49 9.98 7.24
CA VAL A 7 26.81 8.73 6.91
C VAL A 7 25.30 9.00 6.99
N SER A 8 24.54 8.50 6.00
CA SER A 8 23.08 8.29 6.00
C SER A 8 22.64 7.43 7.21
N MET A 9 21.33 7.19 7.42
CA MET A 9 20.71 6.44 8.54
C MET A 9 21.66 6.07 9.67
N LYS A 10 21.54 6.69 10.84
CA LYS A 10 22.37 6.35 12.00
C LYS A 10 21.99 4.96 12.54
N PRO A 11 22.70 3.86 12.21
CA PRO A 11 22.19 2.53 12.49
C PRO A 11 22.15 2.25 13.99
N GLN A 12 22.99 2.93 14.77
CA GLN A 12 22.99 2.86 16.24
C GLN A 12 21.70 3.38 16.88
N ASP A 13 20.89 4.17 16.17
CA ASP A 13 19.64 4.70 16.70
C ASP A 13 18.48 3.69 16.59
N PHE A 14 18.66 2.58 15.86
CA PHE A 14 17.63 1.58 15.60
C PHE A 14 18.10 0.17 16.00
N ARG A 15 17.22 -0.60 16.64
CA ARG A 15 17.55 -1.94 17.13
C ARG A 15 17.68 -2.95 15.98
N THR A 16 18.71 -3.78 16.07
CA THR A 16 18.76 -5.07 15.36
C THR A 16 17.98 -6.14 16.13
N CYS A 17 17.73 -7.30 15.51
CA CYS A 17 17.07 -8.40 16.21
C CYS A 17 17.83 -8.84 17.47
N ALA A 18 19.17 -8.81 17.43
CA ALA A 18 20.00 -9.18 18.57
C ALA A 18 19.85 -8.21 19.77
N GLN A 19 19.56 -6.93 19.50
CA GLN A 19 19.35 -5.88 20.49
C GLN A 19 17.89 -5.79 20.96
N THR A 20 16.98 -6.55 20.36
CA THR A 20 15.58 -6.65 20.76
C THR A 20 15.35 -7.99 21.46
N SER A 21 15.20 -7.96 22.79
CA SER A 21 15.17 -9.18 23.61
C SER A 21 14.20 -10.26 23.11
N PHE A 22 12.95 -9.91 22.77
CA PHE A 22 11.97 -10.91 22.29
C PHE A 22 12.31 -11.46 20.90
N CYS A 23 12.93 -10.65 20.03
CA CYS A 23 13.40 -11.10 18.72
C CYS A 23 14.53 -12.12 18.89
N ARG A 24 15.51 -11.81 19.74
CA ARG A 24 16.60 -12.72 20.11
C ARG A 24 16.08 -14.05 20.68
N ARG A 25 15.10 -14.01 21.58
CA ARG A 25 14.50 -15.23 22.17
C ARG A 25 13.76 -16.08 21.14
N ASN A 26 12.95 -15.48 20.27
CA ASN A 26 12.23 -16.23 19.24
C ASN A 26 13.17 -16.80 18.17
N ARG A 27 14.21 -16.07 17.76
CA ARG A 27 15.24 -16.63 16.87
C ARG A 27 15.98 -17.81 17.51
N ALA A 28 16.37 -17.68 18.78
CA ALA A 28 17.01 -18.77 19.52
C ALA A 28 16.09 -20.00 19.69
N TYR A 29 14.79 -19.78 19.92
CA TYR A 29 13.79 -20.86 19.94
C TYR A 29 13.71 -21.58 18.59
N ALA A 30 13.66 -20.85 17.48
CA ALA A 30 13.69 -21.43 16.13
C ALA A 30 14.98 -22.22 15.85
N ASP A 31 16.13 -21.73 16.31
CA ASP A 31 17.41 -22.42 16.15
C ASP A 31 17.43 -23.75 16.94
N LYS A 32 16.91 -23.75 18.18
CA LYS A 32 16.69 -24.97 18.98
C LYS A 32 15.72 -25.93 18.29
N ALA A 33 14.64 -25.40 17.74
CA ALA A 33 13.59 -26.17 17.11
C ALA A 33 14.00 -26.81 15.78
N THR A 34 15.02 -26.27 15.12
CA THR A 34 15.60 -26.84 13.89
C THR A 34 16.46 -28.08 14.15
N SER A 35 16.77 -28.39 15.41
CA SER A 35 17.55 -29.59 15.76
C SER A 35 16.75 -30.88 15.58
N SER A 36 17.40 -31.97 15.14
CA SER A 36 16.72 -33.22 14.78
C SER A 36 15.99 -33.94 15.93
N SER A 37 16.25 -33.55 17.17
CA SER A 37 15.65 -34.12 18.38
C SER A 37 14.51 -33.27 18.96
N PHE A 38 14.24 -32.09 18.40
CA PHE A 38 13.21 -31.21 18.93
C PHE A 38 11.81 -31.68 18.54
N ILE A 39 10.91 -31.69 19.51
CA ILE A 39 9.47 -31.92 19.32
C ILE A 39 8.77 -30.72 19.94
N SER A 40 7.91 -30.04 19.18
CA SER A 40 7.10 -28.94 19.69
C SER A 40 6.32 -29.40 20.93
N PRO A 41 6.40 -28.68 22.07
CA PRO A 41 5.75 -29.10 23.31
C PRO A 41 4.25 -28.77 23.32
N TYR A 42 3.70 -28.18 22.27
CA TYR A 42 2.30 -27.78 22.21
C TYR A 42 1.44 -28.90 21.63
N ASN A 43 0.46 -29.35 22.42
CA ASN A 43 -0.48 -30.41 22.04
C ASN A 43 -1.92 -29.96 22.22
N VAL A 44 -2.82 -30.42 21.35
CA VAL A 44 -4.26 -30.26 21.50
C VAL A 44 -4.77 -31.19 22.60
N VAL A 45 -5.57 -30.66 23.53
CA VAL A 45 -6.30 -31.47 24.50
C VAL A 45 -7.55 -32.04 23.82
N LYS A 46 -7.43 -33.27 23.28
CA LYS A 46 -8.43 -33.89 22.40
C LYS A 46 -9.88 -33.75 22.86
N ASP A 47 -10.16 -33.97 24.14
CA ASP A 47 -11.53 -33.98 24.68
C ASP A 47 -12.16 -32.59 24.81
N THR A 48 -11.40 -31.53 24.53
CA THR A 48 -11.86 -30.13 24.56
C THR A 48 -12.27 -29.61 23.19
N ILE A 49 -12.06 -30.40 22.13
CA ILE A 49 -12.38 -29.99 20.76
C ILE A 49 -13.90 -29.87 20.62
N ASN A 50 -14.35 -28.68 20.22
CA ASN A 50 -15.73 -28.38 19.87
C ASN A 50 -15.79 -27.85 18.44
N ILE A 51 -16.81 -28.28 17.69
CA ILE A 51 -17.06 -27.84 16.32
C ILE A 51 -18.49 -27.32 16.27
N GLU A 52 -18.66 -26.01 16.12
CA GLU A 52 -19.97 -25.39 16.09
C GLU A 52 -19.98 -24.13 15.23
N ASN A 53 -21.00 -23.95 14.41
CA ASN A 53 -21.23 -22.71 13.64
C ASN A 53 -20.02 -22.24 12.80
N GLY A 54 -19.29 -23.21 12.21
CA GLY A 54 -18.11 -22.93 11.40
C GLY A 54 -16.85 -22.59 12.20
N ILE A 55 -16.86 -22.82 13.52
CA ILE A 55 -15.72 -22.61 14.42
C ILE A 55 -15.26 -23.96 14.94
N ILE A 56 -13.96 -24.22 14.85
CA ILE A 56 -13.29 -25.32 15.54
C ILE A 56 -12.53 -24.71 16.71
N SER A 57 -12.92 -25.04 17.94
CA SER A 57 -12.29 -24.51 19.15
C SER A 57 -11.77 -25.62 20.05
N GLY A 58 -10.78 -25.32 20.89
CA GLY A 58 -10.32 -26.25 21.91
C GLY A 58 -9.19 -25.68 22.74
N GLU A 59 -8.59 -26.52 23.58
CA GLU A 59 -7.46 -26.17 24.42
C GLU A 59 -6.14 -26.72 23.85
N LEU A 60 -5.09 -25.92 23.95
CA LEU A 60 -3.71 -26.38 23.79
C LEU A 60 -3.05 -26.45 25.17
N ILE A 61 -2.15 -27.40 25.36
CA ILE A 61 -1.26 -27.46 26.52
C ILE A 61 0.18 -27.48 26.06
N ASN A 62 1.02 -26.65 26.69
CA ASN A 62 2.47 -26.81 26.58
C ASN A 62 2.91 -27.90 27.58
N THR A 63 3.47 -29.00 27.08
CA THR A 63 3.82 -30.16 27.89
C THR A 63 5.00 -29.94 28.81
N ASP A 64 5.83 -28.93 28.56
CA ASP A 64 7.03 -28.67 29.35
C ASP A 64 6.65 -27.86 30.59
N ASN A 65 5.98 -26.72 30.40
CA ASN A 65 5.60 -25.80 31.49
C ASN A 65 4.15 -25.97 32.01
N LYS A 66 3.36 -26.85 31.40
CA LYS A 66 1.95 -27.16 31.75
C LYS A 66 0.96 -25.99 31.60
N VAL A 67 1.34 -24.90 30.95
CA VAL A 67 0.45 -23.77 30.68
C VAL A 67 -0.58 -24.15 29.61
N SER A 68 -1.83 -23.72 29.82
CA SER A 68 -2.94 -23.96 28.91
C SER A 68 -3.30 -22.70 28.10
N PHE A 69 -3.61 -22.93 26.82
CA PHE A 69 -4.04 -21.93 25.86
C PHE A 69 -5.38 -22.34 25.27
N ILE A 70 -6.07 -21.40 24.65
CA ILE A 70 -7.28 -21.65 23.86
C ILE A 70 -6.97 -21.35 22.40
N PHE A 71 -7.53 -22.16 21.49
CA PHE A 71 -7.49 -21.88 20.06
C PHE A 71 -8.89 -21.84 19.47
N GLU A 72 -9.08 -21.01 18.46
CA GLU A 72 -10.26 -20.93 17.61
C GLU A 72 -9.80 -20.91 16.15
N ILE A 73 -10.37 -21.80 15.32
CA ILE A 73 -10.22 -21.76 13.86
C ILE A 73 -11.59 -21.51 13.27
N HIS A 74 -11.76 -20.30 12.76
CA HIS A 74 -12.97 -19.87 12.08
C HIS A 74 -12.87 -20.19 10.60
N LEU A 75 -13.84 -20.93 10.09
CA LEU A 75 -14.06 -21.12 8.66
C LEU A 75 -14.97 -19.99 8.22
N LEU A 76 -14.42 -19.02 7.49
CA LEU A 76 -15.14 -17.81 7.09
C LEU A 76 -15.74 -17.96 5.70
N ILE A 77 -16.72 -17.11 5.39
CA ILE A 77 -17.18 -16.93 4.01
C ILE A 77 -16.04 -16.45 3.10
N ASN A 78 -16.21 -16.59 1.78
CA ASN A 78 -15.23 -16.19 0.75
C ASN A 78 -13.89 -16.95 0.81
N ASN A 79 -13.88 -18.20 1.27
CA ASN A 79 -12.69 -19.08 1.28
C ASN A 79 -11.54 -18.54 2.14
N ILE A 80 -11.87 -17.98 3.31
CA ILE A 80 -10.90 -17.48 4.29
C ILE A 80 -10.97 -18.38 5.52
N ALA A 81 -9.82 -18.65 6.16
CA ALA A 81 -9.78 -19.20 7.51
C ALA A 81 -9.16 -18.16 8.46
N ARG A 82 -9.58 -18.11 9.72
CA ARG A 82 -8.97 -17.27 10.75
C ARG A 82 -8.56 -18.13 11.93
N ILE A 83 -7.30 -18.08 12.31
CA ILE A 83 -6.72 -18.83 13.44
C ILE A 83 -6.46 -17.84 14.56
N LYS A 84 -7.05 -18.08 15.73
CA LYS A 84 -6.81 -17.32 16.95
C LYS A 84 -6.26 -18.22 18.04
N ILE A 85 -5.21 -17.77 18.73
CA ILE A 85 -4.66 -18.46 19.90
C ILE A 85 -4.40 -17.45 21.01
N ASN A 86 -4.84 -17.77 22.23
CA ASN A 86 -4.66 -16.92 23.41
C ASN A 86 -4.40 -17.77 24.66
N GLU A 87 -3.87 -17.16 25.72
CA GLU A 87 -3.78 -17.79 27.03
C GLU A 87 -5.17 -18.08 27.61
N LYS A 88 -5.33 -19.26 28.22
CA LYS A 88 -6.59 -19.65 28.84
C LYS A 88 -6.83 -18.93 30.17
N TYR A 89 -5.77 -18.72 30.95
CA TYR A 89 -5.82 -18.12 32.28
C TYR A 89 -4.73 -17.04 32.45
N PRO A 90 -4.77 -15.95 31.65
CA PRO A 90 -3.71 -14.96 31.69
C PRO A 90 -3.78 -14.11 32.96
N LEU A 91 -2.63 -13.63 33.45
CA LEU A 91 -2.56 -12.71 34.60
C LEU A 91 -3.31 -11.39 34.35
N LYS A 92 -3.34 -10.95 33.10
CA LYS A 92 -4.15 -9.84 32.59
C LYS A 92 -4.57 -10.12 31.13
N PRO A 93 -5.63 -9.51 30.60
CA PRO A 93 -5.97 -9.68 29.19
C PRO A 93 -4.82 -9.32 28.25
N ARG A 94 -4.62 -10.11 27.20
CA ARG A 94 -3.73 -9.76 26.08
C ARG A 94 -4.44 -8.84 25.11
N TYR A 95 -3.66 -8.00 24.44
CA TYR A 95 -4.21 -7.06 23.47
C TYR A 95 -4.82 -7.78 22.26
N ASP A 96 -6.10 -7.51 22.03
CA ASP A 96 -6.91 -7.97 20.88
C ASP A 96 -7.65 -6.76 20.25
N GLY A 97 -7.08 -5.56 20.41
CA GLY A 97 -7.72 -4.31 19.97
C GLY A 97 -7.49 -3.96 18.51
N ALA A 98 -6.50 -4.57 17.85
CA ALA A 98 -6.13 -4.29 16.46
C ALA A 98 -7.30 -4.52 15.48
N LYS A 99 -8.18 -5.48 15.78
CA LYS A 99 -9.35 -5.81 14.97
C LYS A 99 -10.38 -4.68 14.87
N TYR A 100 -10.55 -3.88 15.93
CA TYR A 100 -11.53 -2.78 15.93
C TYR A 100 -11.16 -1.65 14.98
N TRP A 101 -9.87 -1.53 14.68
CA TRP A 101 -9.35 -0.52 13.77
C TRP A 101 -9.14 -1.06 12.36
N SER A 102 -8.73 -2.31 12.24
CA SER A 102 -8.33 -2.89 10.94
C SER A 102 -9.51 -3.50 10.19
N LEU A 103 -10.41 -4.19 10.89
CA LEU A 103 -11.57 -4.84 10.28
C LEU A 103 -12.74 -3.88 10.15
N ILE A 104 -13.47 -3.94 9.03
CA ILE A 104 -14.69 -3.14 8.86
C ILE A 104 -15.85 -3.66 9.74
N GLN A 105 -15.83 -4.95 10.06
CA GLN A 105 -16.73 -5.64 10.99
C GLN A 105 -16.17 -7.03 11.30
N GLU A 106 -16.72 -7.69 12.32
CA GLU A 106 -16.42 -9.10 12.58
C GLU A 106 -16.90 -9.97 11.38
N PRO A 107 -16.03 -10.80 10.79
CA PRO A 107 -16.38 -11.58 9.61
C PRO A 107 -17.29 -12.75 9.96
N LEU A 108 -18.15 -13.11 9.00
CA LEU A 108 -19.11 -14.19 9.16
C LEU A 108 -18.44 -15.55 8.91
N ASN A 109 -18.72 -16.50 9.79
CA ASN A 109 -18.37 -17.90 9.56
C ASN A 109 -19.25 -18.49 8.45
N THR A 110 -18.70 -19.42 7.68
CA THR A 110 -19.47 -20.25 6.76
C THR A 110 -20.11 -21.41 7.51
N LEU A 111 -21.39 -21.67 7.23
CA LEU A 111 -22.09 -22.89 7.65
C LEU A 111 -21.89 -24.03 6.63
N GLU A 112 -21.18 -23.73 5.54
CA GLU A 112 -20.91 -24.65 4.46
C GLU A 112 -19.63 -25.43 4.74
N TYR A 113 -19.68 -26.34 5.72
CA TYR A 113 -18.58 -27.25 6.05
C TYR A 113 -19.06 -28.69 6.29
N THR A 114 -18.14 -29.64 6.22
CA THR A 114 -18.37 -31.07 6.52
C THR A 114 -17.16 -31.65 7.23
N GLU A 115 -17.39 -32.37 8.33
CA GLU A 115 -16.34 -33.16 9.00
C GLU A 115 -15.91 -34.34 8.11
N ASN A 116 -14.60 -34.51 7.96
CA ASN A 116 -14.03 -35.59 7.16
C ASN A 116 -13.91 -36.89 7.98
N PRO A 117 -13.90 -38.08 7.34
CA PRO A 117 -13.88 -39.37 8.05
C PRO A 117 -12.68 -39.64 8.97
N SER A 118 -11.61 -38.84 8.83
CA SER A 118 -10.40 -38.87 9.67
C SER A 118 -10.57 -38.11 10.99
N THR A 119 -11.60 -37.26 11.14
CA THR A 119 -11.83 -36.48 12.36
C THR A 119 -11.99 -37.39 13.59
N GLY A 120 -11.19 -37.13 14.61
CA GLY A 120 -11.16 -37.89 15.86
C GLY A 120 -10.38 -39.21 15.79
N LYS A 121 -10.00 -39.66 14.59
CA LYS A 121 -9.12 -40.82 14.36
C LYS A 121 -7.67 -40.35 14.28
N ASP A 122 -6.75 -41.13 14.84
CA ASP A 122 -5.30 -40.94 14.72
C ASP A 122 -4.76 -39.55 15.16
N GLY A 123 -5.46 -38.85 16.05
CA GLY A 123 -5.02 -37.55 16.58
C GLY A 123 -5.14 -36.39 15.59
N VAL A 124 -6.16 -36.44 14.71
CA VAL A 124 -6.43 -35.41 13.70
C VAL A 124 -7.89 -34.96 13.76
N THR A 125 -8.13 -33.67 13.51
CA THR A 125 -9.45 -33.09 13.21
C THR A 125 -9.42 -32.50 11.80
N SER A 126 -10.35 -32.87 10.92
CA SER A 126 -10.35 -32.38 9.54
C SER A 126 -11.75 -31.99 9.05
N LEU A 127 -11.86 -30.81 8.47
CA LEU A 127 -13.10 -30.30 7.89
C LEU A 127 -12.84 -29.79 6.47
N SER A 128 -13.77 -30.06 5.57
CA SER A 128 -13.83 -29.42 4.25
C SER A 128 -14.87 -28.30 4.26
N PHE A 129 -14.59 -27.16 3.63
CA PHE A 129 -15.42 -25.96 3.69
C PHE A 129 -15.45 -25.15 2.38
N GLY A 130 -16.33 -24.15 2.36
CA GLY A 130 -16.63 -23.35 1.18
C GLY A 130 -17.63 -24.04 0.26
N VAL A 131 -18.23 -23.28 -0.66
CA VAL A 131 -19.36 -23.72 -1.51
C VAL A 131 -19.09 -25.08 -2.17
N ASP A 132 -17.91 -25.26 -2.75
CA ASP A 132 -17.55 -26.46 -3.49
C ASP A 132 -16.89 -27.56 -2.63
N ARG A 133 -16.69 -27.33 -1.32
CA ARG A 133 -15.95 -28.22 -0.40
C ARG A 133 -14.52 -28.56 -0.84
N ASN A 134 -13.93 -27.71 -1.68
CA ASN A 134 -12.56 -27.86 -2.17
C ASN A 134 -11.49 -27.28 -1.24
N HIS A 135 -11.88 -26.57 -0.19
CA HIS A 135 -10.97 -26.06 0.84
C HIS A 135 -11.03 -26.99 2.03
N LYS A 136 -9.88 -27.28 2.65
CA LYS A 136 -9.81 -28.18 3.81
C LYS A 136 -8.91 -27.60 4.88
N VAL A 137 -9.34 -27.75 6.13
CA VAL A 137 -8.50 -27.57 7.32
C VAL A 137 -8.19 -28.93 7.92
N ILE A 138 -6.93 -29.16 8.30
CA ILE A 138 -6.49 -30.34 9.02
C ILE A 138 -5.73 -29.86 10.26
N ILE A 139 -6.17 -30.28 11.44
CA ILE A 139 -5.54 -29.98 12.73
C ILE A 139 -4.93 -31.27 13.25
N HIS A 140 -3.61 -31.30 13.39
CA HIS A 140 -2.89 -32.38 14.02
C HIS A 140 -2.76 -32.08 15.51
N HIS A 141 -2.99 -33.09 16.36
CA HIS A 141 -3.10 -32.87 17.80
C HIS A 141 -1.75 -32.98 18.53
N THR A 142 -0.84 -33.84 18.06
CA THR A 142 0.44 -34.14 18.73
C THR A 142 1.57 -34.39 17.72
N PRO A 143 2.53 -33.47 17.53
CA PRO A 143 2.49 -32.08 18.00
C PRO A 143 1.44 -31.25 17.23
N PHE A 144 0.96 -30.18 17.85
CA PHE A 144 -0.01 -29.26 17.27
C PHE A 144 0.51 -28.61 15.97
N HIS A 145 -0.19 -28.79 14.87
CA HIS A 145 -0.01 -28.00 13.65
C HIS A 145 -1.29 -28.01 12.80
N VAL A 146 -1.42 -27.04 11.90
CA VAL A 146 -2.62 -26.84 11.08
C VAL A 146 -2.25 -26.75 9.61
N GLU A 147 -2.87 -27.58 8.77
CA GLU A 147 -2.75 -27.50 7.30
C GLU A 147 -4.02 -26.91 6.69
N LEU A 148 -3.84 -25.98 5.75
CA LEU A 148 -4.89 -25.48 4.87
C LEU A 148 -4.62 -25.93 3.44
N LEU A 149 -5.57 -26.65 2.86
CA LEU A 149 -5.47 -27.24 1.53
C LEU A 149 -6.51 -26.65 0.59
N VAL A 150 -6.14 -26.55 -0.68
CA VAL A 150 -7.03 -26.20 -1.80
C VAL A 150 -6.92 -27.31 -2.83
N ASN A 151 -8.04 -27.96 -3.17
CA ASN A 151 -8.07 -29.12 -4.07
C ASN A 151 -7.12 -30.25 -3.61
N ASP A 152 -7.13 -30.55 -2.31
CA ASP A 152 -6.27 -31.56 -1.66
C ASP A 152 -4.76 -31.28 -1.71
N GLU A 153 -4.33 -30.10 -2.15
CA GLU A 153 -2.94 -29.66 -2.12
C GLU A 153 -2.73 -28.65 -0.99
N PRO A 154 -1.73 -28.83 -0.11
CA PRO A 154 -1.45 -27.87 0.96
C PRO A 154 -0.91 -26.56 0.38
N VAL A 155 -1.53 -25.45 0.77
CA VAL A 155 -1.13 -24.10 0.36
C VAL A 155 -0.55 -23.29 1.51
N ILE A 156 -1.01 -23.53 2.74
CA ILE A 156 -0.49 -22.92 3.97
C ILE A 156 -0.41 -24.00 5.05
N ILE A 157 0.71 -24.04 5.78
CA ILE A 157 0.85 -24.90 6.96
C ILE A 157 1.38 -24.07 8.12
N PHE A 158 0.68 -24.10 9.25
CA PHE A 158 1.05 -23.43 10.50
C PHE A 158 1.72 -24.43 11.44
N ASN A 159 2.84 -24.04 12.02
CA ASN A 159 3.60 -24.79 13.03
C ASN A 159 4.18 -26.15 12.58
N ASN A 160 4.45 -26.36 11.29
CA ASN A 160 5.05 -27.62 10.85
C ASN A 160 6.55 -27.75 11.19
N ARG A 161 7.23 -26.62 11.48
CA ARG A 161 8.62 -26.61 11.96
C ARG A 161 8.72 -26.56 13.48
N GLY A 162 7.58 -26.46 14.18
CA GLY A 162 7.54 -26.45 15.64
C GLY A 162 8.00 -25.12 16.26
N PHE A 163 7.95 -24.00 15.53
CA PHE A 163 8.39 -22.70 16.02
C PHE A 163 7.27 -21.94 16.73
N PHE A 164 6.06 -22.53 16.88
CA PHE A 164 5.03 -21.97 17.75
C PHE A 164 5.61 -21.77 19.14
N ASN A 165 5.62 -20.50 19.56
CA ASN A 165 6.12 -20.05 20.85
C ASN A 165 5.12 -19.05 21.42
N PHE A 166 4.78 -19.21 22.68
CA PHE A 166 3.84 -18.33 23.36
C PHE A 166 4.37 -18.10 24.77
N GLU A 167 4.98 -16.93 25.00
CA GLU A 167 5.50 -16.54 26.31
C GLU A 167 4.35 -16.16 27.21
N HIS A 168 3.93 -17.09 28.07
CA HIS A 168 2.82 -16.86 29.01
C HIS A 168 3.13 -15.75 30.01
N LEU A 169 2.11 -14.99 30.40
CA LEU A 169 2.28 -13.94 31.39
C LEU A 169 2.66 -14.55 32.74
N ARG A 170 3.76 -14.06 33.32
CA ARG A 170 4.32 -14.55 34.59
C ARG A 170 4.76 -13.39 35.47
N LYS A 171 4.97 -13.65 36.76
CA LYS A 171 5.53 -12.66 37.69
C LYS A 171 7.05 -12.80 37.77
N LYS A 172 7.75 -11.74 38.19
CA LYS A 172 9.22 -11.73 38.30
C LYS A 172 9.79 -12.72 39.30
N ASP A 173 9.01 -13.04 40.32
CA ASP A 173 9.34 -14.00 41.38
C ASP A 173 8.86 -15.43 41.08
N ASP A 174 8.28 -15.69 39.91
CA ASP A 174 7.80 -17.03 39.52
C ASP A 174 8.97 -18.03 39.42
N PRO A 175 8.86 -19.25 40.00
CA PRO A 175 9.87 -20.31 39.84
C PRO A 175 10.18 -20.67 38.38
N ALA A 176 9.25 -20.44 37.45
CA ALA A 176 9.48 -20.59 36.01
C ALA A 176 10.49 -19.58 35.42
N ASN A 177 10.99 -18.63 36.22
CA ASN A 177 12.12 -17.77 35.90
C ASN A 177 13.47 -18.30 36.44
N GLN A 178 13.51 -19.45 37.14
CA GLN A 178 14.76 -20.09 37.58
C GLN A 178 15.26 -21.08 36.51
N PRO A 179 16.58 -21.22 36.30
CA PRO A 179 17.12 -22.11 35.28
C PRO A 179 16.77 -23.58 35.57
N GLU A 180 16.47 -24.34 34.53
CA GLU A 180 16.44 -25.82 34.61
C GLU A 180 17.88 -26.32 34.81
N GLU A 181 18.17 -27.01 35.93
CA GLU A 181 19.44 -27.74 36.12
C GLU A 181 19.53 -28.86 35.07
N LEU A 182 20.20 -28.59 33.94
CA LEU A 182 20.58 -29.60 32.96
C LEU A 182 21.73 -30.44 33.54
N THR A 183 21.38 -31.57 34.18
CA THR A 183 22.36 -32.59 34.55
C THR A 183 22.75 -33.41 33.32
N ILE A 184 23.86 -33.03 32.67
CA ILE A 184 24.46 -33.85 31.60
C ILE A 184 25.55 -34.74 32.22
N GLN A 185 25.33 -36.06 32.17
CA GLN A 185 26.39 -37.05 32.37
C GLN A 185 27.39 -36.96 31.21
N SER A 186 28.60 -36.52 31.52
CA SER A 186 29.72 -36.37 30.61
C SER A 186 30.20 -37.70 30.03
N GLU A 187 30.30 -37.84 28.71
CA GLU A 187 31.33 -38.66 28.06
C GLU A 187 31.72 -38.11 26.65
N ILE A 188 32.97 -37.62 26.57
CA ILE A 188 33.95 -37.65 25.44
C ILE A 188 34.00 -36.50 24.41
N ASN A 189 35.02 -35.64 24.62
CA ASN A 189 36.02 -35.03 23.73
C ASN A 189 35.75 -34.80 22.22
N ALA A 190 35.69 -33.52 21.83
CA ALA A 190 36.46 -32.96 20.69
C ALA A 190 36.56 -31.42 20.83
N GLU A 191 37.76 -30.86 20.60
CA GLU A 191 38.09 -29.44 20.73
C GLU A 191 37.36 -28.58 19.68
N VAL A 192 36.45 -27.73 20.14
CA VAL A 192 35.90 -26.55 19.44
C VAL A 192 35.84 -25.44 20.49
N GLU A 193 36.17 -24.19 20.13
CA GLU A 193 36.15 -23.02 21.03
C GLU A 193 34.86 -22.97 21.87
N ILE A 194 35.00 -23.24 23.17
CA ILE A 194 33.91 -23.30 24.14
C ILE A 194 33.67 -21.87 24.63
N GLN A 195 32.62 -21.22 24.11
CA GLN A 195 31.84 -20.30 24.95
C GLN A 195 31.16 -21.17 26.01
N THR A 196 31.38 -20.85 27.29
CA THR A 196 30.81 -21.62 28.41
C THR A 196 29.28 -21.57 28.35
N GLU A 197 28.60 -22.64 28.78
CA GLU A 197 27.13 -22.68 28.83
C GLU A 197 26.56 -21.56 29.72
N GLU A 198 27.28 -21.18 30.78
CA GLU A 198 26.97 -20.01 31.62
C GLU A 198 26.88 -18.69 30.82
N GLU A 199 27.75 -18.44 29.83
CA GLU A 199 27.71 -17.23 29.00
C GLU A 199 26.52 -17.22 28.00
N LYS A 200 25.99 -18.40 27.63
CA LYS A 200 24.78 -18.52 26.80
C LYS A 200 23.51 -18.35 27.62
N GLU A 201 23.51 -18.82 28.86
CA GLU A 201 22.41 -18.68 29.82
C GLU A 201 22.23 -17.23 30.29
N GLU A 202 23.32 -16.53 30.64
CA GLU A 202 23.28 -15.10 31.01
C GLU A 202 22.68 -14.21 29.88
N LYS A 203 22.98 -14.53 28.60
CA LYS A 203 22.42 -13.80 27.44
C LYS A 203 20.95 -14.10 27.14
N GLN A 204 20.42 -15.24 27.60
CA GLN A 204 18.99 -15.59 27.47
C GLN A 204 18.13 -14.91 28.53
N GLU A 205 18.67 -14.67 29.73
CA GLU A 205 17.96 -13.93 30.80
C GLU A 205 18.01 -12.40 30.61
N GLU A 206 19.01 -11.89 29.90
CA GLU A 206 19.16 -10.47 29.61
C GLU A 206 17.92 -9.88 28.91
N GLY A 207 17.29 -8.87 29.52
CA GLY A 207 16.12 -8.21 28.94
C GLY A 207 14.80 -8.99 29.05
N LEU A 208 14.68 -10.02 29.91
CA LEU A 208 13.39 -10.64 30.23
C LEU A 208 12.43 -9.70 30.96
N TRP A 209 12.97 -8.78 31.74
CA TRP A 209 12.23 -7.73 32.46
C TRP A 209 12.65 -6.38 31.93
N GLU A 210 13.31 -5.56 32.74
CA GLU A 210 13.81 -4.26 32.31
C GLU A 210 14.81 -4.42 31.15
N GLU A 211 14.69 -3.56 30.13
CA GLU A 211 15.57 -3.54 28.96
C GLU A 211 16.01 -2.11 28.70
N THR A 212 17.28 -1.88 28.36
CA THR A 212 17.79 -0.54 28.08
C THR A 212 18.34 -0.47 26.65
N PHE A 213 17.95 0.55 25.91
CA PHE A 213 18.50 0.85 24.59
C PHE A 213 18.87 2.33 24.51
N ASN A 214 20.12 2.64 24.11
CA ASN A 214 20.65 4.01 24.06
C ASN A 214 20.39 4.85 25.32
N GLY A 215 20.53 4.21 26.49
CA GLY A 215 20.29 4.86 27.79
C GLY A 215 18.81 5.13 28.12
N LYS A 216 17.87 4.64 27.30
CA LYS A 216 16.43 4.68 27.56
C LYS A 216 15.99 3.35 28.16
N LEU A 217 15.49 3.40 29.39
CA LEU A 217 14.97 2.24 30.11
C LEU A 217 13.53 1.98 29.72
N ASP A 218 13.26 0.78 29.25
CA ASP A 218 11.93 0.17 29.22
C ASP A 218 11.71 -0.60 30.54
N SER A 219 10.67 -0.25 31.30
CA SER A 219 10.38 -0.92 32.57
C SER A 219 9.75 -2.31 32.42
N LYS A 220 9.15 -2.60 31.26
CA LYS A 220 8.55 -3.89 30.88
C LYS A 220 7.77 -4.58 32.02
N PRO A 221 6.67 -3.97 32.50
CA PRO A 221 5.97 -4.41 33.70
C PRO A 221 5.38 -5.83 33.61
N ASN A 222 5.13 -6.34 32.40
CA ASN A 222 4.60 -7.69 32.19
C ASN A 222 5.67 -8.76 31.94
N GLY A 223 6.95 -8.37 31.89
CA GLY A 223 8.03 -9.28 31.56
C GLY A 223 7.97 -9.76 30.09
N PRO A 224 8.30 -11.03 29.80
CA PRO A 224 8.21 -11.58 28.46
C PRO A 224 6.77 -11.96 28.09
N GLU A 225 6.28 -11.48 26.97
CA GLU A 225 4.91 -11.76 26.51
C GLU A 225 4.81 -11.95 24.99
N SER A 226 5.93 -12.25 24.32
CA SER A 226 5.92 -12.41 22.87
C SER A 226 5.19 -13.67 22.42
N ILE A 227 4.72 -13.61 21.19
CA ILE A 227 4.06 -14.70 20.48
C ILE A 227 4.82 -14.95 19.18
N GLY A 228 4.94 -16.22 18.77
CA GLY A 228 5.67 -16.63 17.59
C GLY A 228 5.01 -17.83 16.89
N LEU A 229 5.05 -17.88 15.56
CA LEU A 229 4.49 -18.95 14.76
C LEU A 229 5.23 -19.07 13.42
N ASP A 230 5.64 -20.29 13.04
CA ASP A 230 6.05 -20.55 11.67
C ASP A 230 4.86 -20.83 10.75
N ILE A 231 4.96 -20.29 9.53
CA ILE A 231 3.98 -20.44 8.46
C ILE A 231 4.73 -20.84 7.18
N SER A 232 4.44 -22.02 6.67
CA SER A 232 5.02 -22.59 5.46
C SER A 232 4.06 -22.47 4.27
N PHE A 233 4.62 -22.19 3.09
CA PHE A 233 3.93 -22.09 1.80
C PHE A 233 4.50 -23.14 0.83
N PRO A 234 3.94 -24.37 0.81
CA PRO A 234 4.48 -25.47 0.01
C PRO A 234 4.47 -25.21 -1.49
N GLY A 235 5.64 -25.32 -2.13
CA GLY A 235 5.82 -25.09 -3.56
C GLY A 235 5.60 -23.64 -4.02
N PHE A 236 5.67 -22.67 -3.12
CA PHE A 236 5.71 -21.24 -3.44
C PHE A 236 7.14 -20.72 -3.27
N SER A 237 7.81 -20.36 -4.36
CA SER A 237 9.18 -19.79 -4.34
C SER A 237 9.21 -18.28 -4.15
N HIS A 238 8.06 -17.61 -4.35
CA HIS A 238 7.93 -16.17 -4.24
C HIS A 238 6.86 -15.78 -3.24
N VAL A 239 7.27 -14.92 -2.32
CA VAL A 239 6.40 -14.23 -1.36
C VAL A 239 6.63 -12.73 -1.48
N TYR A 240 5.60 -11.95 -1.16
CA TYR A 240 5.51 -10.51 -1.35
C TYR A 240 4.72 -9.87 -0.22
N GLY A 241 4.78 -8.55 -0.08
CA GLY A 241 3.99 -7.81 0.90
C GLY A 241 4.85 -7.33 2.06
N ILE A 242 4.29 -7.34 3.27
CA ILE A 242 4.88 -6.82 4.51
C ILE A 242 5.53 -5.43 4.39
N PRO A 243 4.93 -4.44 3.69
CA PRO A 243 5.49 -3.09 3.67
C PRO A 243 5.50 -2.49 5.08
N GLU A 244 6.36 -1.52 5.39
CA GLU A 244 7.22 -0.78 4.47
C GLU A 244 8.72 -1.06 4.62
N HIS A 245 9.36 -1.45 3.52
CA HIS A 245 10.80 -1.65 3.41
C HIS A 245 11.31 -1.12 2.08
N ALA A 246 12.52 -0.56 2.08
CA ALA A 246 13.27 -0.27 0.87
C ALA A 246 13.96 -1.55 0.36
N SER A 247 13.14 -2.55 -0.02
CA SER A 247 13.58 -3.89 -0.43
C SER A 247 12.99 -4.27 -1.79
N THR A 248 13.37 -5.43 -2.31
CA THR A 248 12.83 -6.02 -3.54
C THR A 248 11.36 -6.41 -3.36
N LEU A 249 10.59 -6.38 -4.46
CA LEU A 249 9.18 -6.78 -4.49
C LEU A 249 9.01 -8.24 -4.06
N SER A 250 9.79 -9.15 -4.65
CA SER A 250 9.86 -10.53 -4.15
C SER A 250 10.81 -10.57 -2.96
N LEU A 251 10.30 -10.95 -1.80
CA LEU A 251 11.05 -10.83 -0.56
C LEU A 251 12.23 -11.81 -0.54
N LYS A 252 13.37 -11.28 -0.09
CA LYS A 252 14.61 -12.00 0.17
C LYS A 252 14.51 -12.90 1.41
N GLU A 253 15.38 -13.90 1.47
CA GLU A 253 15.60 -14.69 2.69
C GLU A 253 16.32 -13.85 3.75
N THR A 254 16.24 -14.25 5.03
CA THR A 254 16.67 -13.44 6.19
C THR A 254 17.62 -14.14 7.15
N ARG A 255 18.06 -15.36 6.80
CA ARG A 255 18.95 -16.19 7.62
C ARG A 255 20.35 -16.37 7.01
N GLY A 256 20.80 -15.37 6.26
CA GLY A 256 22.11 -15.34 5.61
C GLY A 256 22.18 -16.22 4.35
N GLY A 257 23.20 -15.96 3.52
CA GLY A 257 23.38 -16.57 2.20
C GLY A 257 23.55 -15.53 1.10
N ASP A 258 23.91 -15.97 -0.10
CA ASP A 258 24.17 -15.07 -1.23
C ASP A 258 22.89 -14.32 -1.63
N GLY A 259 22.92 -12.99 -1.49
CA GLY A 259 21.79 -12.11 -1.82
C GLY A 259 20.66 -12.10 -0.78
N ALA A 260 20.82 -12.77 0.36
CA ALA A 260 19.90 -12.77 1.49
C ALA A 260 20.29 -11.73 2.55
N TYR A 261 19.34 -11.36 3.41
CA TYR A 261 19.60 -10.58 4.60
C TYR A 261 20.04 -11.48 5.77
N ASN A 262 20.68 -10.88 6.78
CA ASN A 262 21.01 -11.54 8.04
C ASN A 262 20.01 -11.20 9.17
N GLU A 263 19.21 -10.15 8.97
CA GLU A 263 18.19 -9.67 9.90
C GLU A 263 16.79 -10.02 9.35
N PRO A 264 15.79 -10.28 10.23
CA PRO A 264 14.42 -10.47 9.78
C PRO A 264 13.87 -9.14 9.25
N TYR A 265 12.84 -9.21 8.41
CA TYR A 265 12.04 -8.02 8.14
C TYR A 265 11.42 -7.53 9.44
N ARG A 266 11.52 -6.23 9.71
CA ARG A 266 10.95 -5.60 10.90
C ARG A 266 9.73 -4.77 10.52
N LEU A 267 8.65 -4.91 11.29
CA LEU A 267 7.44 -4.09 11.22
C LEU A 267 7.30 -3.33 12.54
N TYR A 268 7.79 -2.10 12.53
CA TYR A 268 7.74 -1.15 13.63
C TYR A 268 7.80 0.24 13.02
N ASN A 269 6.70 1.00 13.08
CA ASN A 269 6.60 2.29 12.40
C ASN A 269 7.62 3.29 12.99
N LEU A 270 8.60 3.69 12.20
CA LEU A 270 9.75 4.47 12.65
C LEU A 270 10.05 5.63 11.71
N ASP A 271 10.48 6.73 12.31
CA ASP A 271 11.00 7.90 11.59
C ASP A 271 12.48 7.67 11.26
N VAL A 272 12.74 7.07 10.10
CA VAL A 272 14.08 6.68 9.67
C VAL A 272 14.69 7.72 8.74
N PHE A 273 15.39 8.68 9.33
CA PHE A 273 16.12 9.72 8.61
C PHE A 273 17.16 9.13 7.64
N GLU A 274 17.10 9.54 6.37
CA GLU A 274 17.99 9.08 5.30
C GLU A 274 18.16 7.55 5.26
N PHE A 275 17.05 6.81 5.22
CA PHE A 275 17.05 5.35 5.29
C PHE A 275 17.92 4.66 4.22
N ASP A 276 18.47 3.50 4.58
CA ASP A 276 19.25 2.67 3.67
C ASP A 276 18.35 1.88 2.69
N LEU A 277 18.84 1.69 1.47
CA LEU A 277 18.22 0.82 0.46
C LEU A 277 18.69 -0.63 0.60
N ASP A 278 17.91 -1.54 0.04
CA ASP A 278 18.13 -2.99 0.10
C ASP A 278 18.29 -3.50 1.54
N SER A 279 17.32 -3.13 2.38
CA SER A 279 17.35 -3.36 3.82
C SER A 279 16.03 -3.95 4.35
N PRO A 280 16.08 -4.88 5.33
CA PRO A 280 14.90 -5.38 6.04
C PRO A 280 14.47 -4.47 7.20
N ALA A 281 15.16 -3.35 7.43
CA ALA A 281 14.84 -2.40 8.50
C ALA A 281 13.46 -1.76 8.30
N ALA A 282 12.71 -1.62 9.40
CA ALA A 282 11.39 -1.01 9.35
C ALA A 282 11.46 0.46 8.93
N LEU A 283 10.45 0.92 8.20
CA LEU A 283 10.25 2.32 7.83
C LEU A 283 8.97 2.84 8.52
N TYR A 284 8.21 3.71 7.86
CA TYR A 284 7.19 4.54 8.51
C TYR A 284 5.86 3.84 8.75
N GLY A 285 5.55 2.79 7.99
CA GLY A 285 4.28 2.06 8.07
C GLY A 285 4.46 0.54 8.06
N SER A 286 3.42 -0.17 8.52
CA SER A 286 3.45 -1.63 8.66
C SER A 286 2.12 -2.25 8.22
N ILE A 287 2.12 -3.09 7.19
CA ILE A 287 0.98 -3.95 6.85
C ILE A 287 1.45 -5.41 6.95
N PRO A 288 1.15 -6.14 8.05
CA PRO A 288 1.55 -7.53 8.25
C PRO A 288 0.76 -8.53 7.38
N PHE A 289 0.69 -8.25 6.07
CA PHE A 289 0.06 -9.05 5.04
C PHE A 289 1.13 -9.61 4.10
N LEU A 290 1.17 -10.93 3.91
CA LEU A 290 2.11 -11.61 3.02
C LEU A 290 1.36 -12.44 1.99
N LEU A 291 1.62 -12.16 0.72
CA LEU A 291 1.10 -12.88 -0.44
C LEU A 291 2.13 -13.90 -0.93
N ALA A 292 1.72 -15.14 -1.17
CA ALA A 292 2.51 -16.17 -1.82
C ALA A 292 1.91 -16.49 -3.19
N HIS A 293 2.75 -16.54 -4.23
CA HIS A 293 2.31 -16.80 -5.60
C HIS A 293 3.16 -17.86 -6.29
N ARG A 294 2.48 -18.76 -6.99
CA ARG A 294 3.06 -19.71 -7.95
C ARG A 294 2.11 -19.84 -9.14
N LYS A 295 2.59 -20.44 -10.23
CA LYS A 295 1.74 -20.73 -11.38
C LYS A 295 0.48 -21.51 -10.96
N GLY A 296 -0.69 -20.99 -11.34
CA GLY A 296 -1.99 -21.61 -11.05
C GLY A 296 -2.50 -21.49 -9.61
N ALA A 297 -1.78 -20.87 -8.67
CA ALA A 297 -2.25 -20.70 -7.29
C ALA A 297 -1.67 -19.46 -6.60
N SER A 298 -2.52 -18.75 -5.86
CA SER A 298 -2.15 -17.65 -4.97
C SER A 298 -2.81 -17.86 -3.62
N THR A 299 -2.08 -17.58 -2.56
CA THR A 299 -2.58 -17.60 -1.19
C THR A 299 -1.93 -16.48 -0.39
N ALA A 300 -2.51 -16.05 0.72
CA ALA A 300 -1.90 -15.02 1.55
C ALA A 300 -2.26 -15.21 3.01
N ILE A 301 -1.53 -14.53 3.89
CA ILE A 301 -1.89 -14.38 5.29
C ILE A 301 -1.91 -12.90 5.69
N LEU A 302 -2.78 -12.55 6.64
CA LEU A 302 -2.73 -11.31 7.41
C LEU A 302 -2.52 -11.69 8.87
N TRP A 303 -1.34 -11.36 9.41
CA TRP A 303 -1.02 -11.47 10.83
C TRP A 303 -1.52 -10.22 11.55
N LEU A 304 -2.72 -10.26 12.11
CA LEU A 304 -3.39 -9.09 12.68
C LEU A 304 -2.86 -8.79 14.09
N ASN A 305 -1.66 -8.23 14.17
CA ASN A 305 -1.02 -7.81 15.41
C ASN A 305 -0.37 -6.43 15.22
N ALA A 306 -0.59 -5.53 16.19
CA ALA A 306 -0.15 -4.14 16.11
C ALA A 306 1.12 -3.83 16.93
N ALA A 307 1.67 -4.83 17.62
CA ALA A 307 2.95 -4.71 18.29
C ALA A 307 4.12 -4.77 17.29
N GLU A 308 5.33 -4.48 17.78
CA GLU A 308 6.55 -4.73 17.02
C GLU A 308 6.59 -6.18 16.54
N THR A 309 6.75 -6.39 15.23
CA THR A 309 6.71 -7.71 14.62
C THR A 309 7.95 -7.94 13.75
N TRP A 310 8.52 -9.13 13.83
CA TRP A 310 9.65 -9.54 13.00
C TRP A 310 9.29 -10.79 12.19
N ILE A 311 9.81 -10.86 10.97
CA ILE A 311 9.51 -11.93 10.02
C ILE A 311 10.81 -12.48 9.43
N ASP A 312 11.11 -13.72 9.78
CA ASP A 312 12.14 -14.50 9.12
C ASP A 312 11.59 -15.21 7.88
N ILE A 313 12.37 -15.30 6.81
CA ILE A 313 12.04 -15.99 5.55
C ILE A 313 13.20 -16.89 5.16
N VAL A 314 12.90 -18.18 4.90
CA VAL A 314 13.86 -19.17 4.39
C VAL A 314 13.18 -19.98 3.29
N LYS A 315 13.91 -20.34 2.24
CA LYS A 315 13.41 -21.14 1.12
C LYS A 315 14.14 -22.48 1.09
N SER A 316 13.41 -23.56 0.86
CA SER A 316 13.98 -24.90 0.75
C SER A 316 13.41 -25.64 -0.45
N LYS A 317 14.19 -26.55 -1.04
CA LYS A 317 13.70 -27.48 -2.06
C LYS A 317 13.08 -28.68 -1.34
N ASP A 318 11.92 -29.12 -1.78
CA ASP A 318 11.26 -30.27 -1.16
C ASP A 318 12.08 -31.55 -1.37
N ASP A 319 12.78 -32.02 -0.33
CA ASP A 319 13.66 -33.21 -0.37
C ASP A 319 12.89 -34.54 -0.31
N LYS A 320 11.55 -34.53 -0.12
CA LYS A 320 10.72 -35.74 0.02
C LYS A 320 10.24 -36.35 -1.30
N GLY A 321 10.98 -36.16 -2.38
CA GLY A 321 10.75 -36.81 -3.68
C GLY A 321 11.58 -38.08 -3.91
N PHE A 322 11.48 -39.09 -3.04
CA PHE A 322 12.00 -40.42 -3.38
C PHE A 322 11.14 -40.97 -4.54
N LEU A 323 11.70 -41.04 -5.76
CA LEU A 323 11.10 -41.53 -7.02
C LEU A 323 10.37 -40.51 -7.93
N SER A 324 11.00 -39.39 -8.30
CA SER A 324 10.66 -38.73 -9.58
C SER A 324 11.90 -38.54 -10.44
N PHE A 325 12.16 -39.49 -11.35
CA PHE A 325 13.14 -39.30 -12.41
C PHE A 325 12.68 -38.15 -13.33
N GLY A 326 13.30 -36.97 -13.20
CA GLY A 326 13.31 -35.93 -14.23
C GLY A 326 12.37 -34.72 -14.07
N LYS A 327 11.73 -34.51 -12.91
CA LYS A 327 11.04 -33.23 -12.59
C LYS A 327 11.79 -32.47 -11.51
N SER A 328 12.00 -31.16 -11.72
CA SER A 328 12.55 -30.25 -10.70
C SER A 328 11.66 -30.26 -9.46
N THR A 329 12.25 -30.44 -8.28
CA THR A 329 11.53 -30.31 -7.01
C THR A 329 11.08 -28.85 -6.82
N PRO A 330 9.80 -28.60 -6.48
CA PRO A 330 9.33 -27.24 -6.23
C PRO A 330 10.02 -26.68 -4.98
N THR A 331 10.22 -25.36 -4.97
CA THR A 331 10.78 -24.64 -3.82
C THR A 331 9.62 -24.16 -2.94
N SER A 332 9.72 -24.46 -1.65
CA SER A 332 8.79 -24.02 -0.61
C SER A 332 9.38 -22.83 0.14
N THR A 333 8.52 -21.87 0.51
CA THR A 333 8.92 -20.76 1.37
C THR A 333 8.43 -21.03 2.79
N HIS A 334 9.29 -20.80 3.77
CA HIS A 334 8.98 -20.92 5.18
C HIS A 334 9.21 -19.60 5.88
N THR A 335 8.19 -19.10 6.56
CA THR A 335 8.23 -17.85 7.30
C THR A 335 8.12 -18.09 8.79
N HIS A 336 8.70 -17.23 9.61
CA HIS A 336 8.57 -17.27 11.07
C HIS A 336 8.25 -15.87 11.57
N TRP A 337 7.03 -15.72 12.10
CA TRP A 337 6.46 -14.47 12.54
C TRP A 337 6.50 -14.41 14.04
N PHE A 338 6.94 -13.31 14.62
CA PHE A 338 6.88 -13.14 16.05
C PHE A 338 6.71 -11.66 16.43
N SER A 339 5.74 -11.43 17.31
CA SER A 339 5.32 -10.11 17.79
C SER A 339 5.58 -9.98 19.27
N GLU A 340 5.88 -8.76 19.72
CA GLU A 340 6.26 -8.48 21.10
C GLU A 340 5.16 -8.80 22.12
N SER A 341 3.89 -8.57 21.76
CA SER A 341 2.73 -8.80 22.64
C SER A 341 1.45 -9.09 21.84
N GLY A 342 0.31 -9.11 22.54
CA GLY A 342 -1.01 -9.39 21.95
C GLY A 342 -1.32 -10.88 21.82
N ILE A 343 -2.26 -11.20 20.93
CA ILE A 343 -2.69 -12.57 20.62
C ILE A 343 -2.19 -13.01 19.24
N ILE A 344 -2.16 -14.32 19.00
CA ILE A 344 -2.07 -14.83 17.62
C ILE A 344 -3.45 -14.66 17.01
N ASP A 345 -3.55 -13.86 15.96
CA ASP A 345 -4.75 -13.69 15.15
C ASP A 345 -4.33 -13.61 13.67
N VAL A 346 -4.56 -14.70 12.94
CA VAL A 346 -4.09 -14.84 11.56
C VAL A 346 -5.23 -15.17 10.63
N PHE A 347 -5.44 -14.34 9.63
CA PHE A 347 -6.31 -14.65 8.51
C PHE A 347 -5.51 -15.33 7.40
N ALA A 348 -6.03 -16.41 6.84
CA ALA A 348 -5.49 -17.13 5.71
C ALA A 348 -6.44 -17.04 4.52
N PHE A 349 -5.95 -16.45 3.43
CA PHE A 349 -6.67 -16.20 2.20
C PHE A 349 -6.34 -17.28 1.17
N LEU A 350 -7.32 -18.08 0.75
CA LEU A 350 -7.06 -19.28 -0.05
C LEU A 350 -7.24 -19.09 -1.57
N GLY A 351 -7.46 -17.84 -2.03
CA GLY A 351 -7.47 -17.48 -3.44
C GLY A 351 -8.58 -18.16 -4.25
N PRO A 352 -8.29 -18.73 -5.44
CA PRO A 352 -6.96 -19.14 -5.91
C PRO A 352 -6.20 -18.10 -6.75
N THR A 353 -6.83 -17.00 -7.17
CA THR A 353 -6.14 -15.95 -7.96
C THR A 353 -5.72 -14.77 -7.10
N THR A 354 -4.74 -13.98 -7.55
CA THR A 354 -4.37 -12.71 -6.88
C THR A 354 -5.56 -11.76 -6.76
N SER A 355 -6.43 -11.70 -7.76
CA SER A 355 -7.67 -10.91 -7.70
C SER A 355 -8.62 -11.37 -6.60
N ASP A 356 -8.71 -12.68 -6.35
CA ASP A 356 -9.53 -13.21 -5.25
C ASP A 356 -8.93 -12.81 -3.90
N ILE A 357 -7.60 -12.91 -3.75
CA ILE A 357 -6.90 -12.49 -2.53
C ILE A 357 -7.14 -11.01 -2.23
N PHE A 358 -6.98 -10.12 -3.22
CA PHE A 358 -7.19 -8.68 -3.02
C PHE A 358 -8.63 -8.36 -2.61
N LYS A 359 -9.61 -9.04 -3.24
CA LYS A 359 -11.02 -8.90 -2.90
C LYS A 359 -11.30 -9.43 -1.49
N GLN A 360 -10.77 -10.60 -1.12
CA GLN A 360 -10.92 -11.18 0.21
C GLN A 360 -10.33 -10.26 1.29
N TYR A 361 -9.13 -9.72 1.07
CA TYR A 361 -8.49 -8.75 1.98
C TYR A 361 -9.33 -7.48 2.14
N GLY A 362 -9.82 -6.91 1.04
CA GLY A 362 -10.65 -5.70 1.05
C GLY A 362 -12.04 -5.93 1.66
N LEU A 363 -12.60 -7.14 1.61
CA LEU A 363 -13.84 -7.48 2.32
C LEU A 363 -13.65 -7.52 3.84
N LEU A 364 -12.44 -7.77 4.33
CA LEU A 364 -12.12 -7.74 5.76
C LEU A 364 -11.71 -6.35 6.24
N THR A 365 -10.81 -5.69 5.50
CA THR A 365 -10.16 -4.45 5.92
C THR A 365 -10.71 -3.20 5.23
N GLY A 366 -11.72 -3.36 4.36
CA GLY A 366 -12.27 -2.30 3.53
C GLY A 366 -11.45 -2.03 2.27
N PHE A 367 -12.09 -1.40 1.30
CA PHE A 367 -11.47 -1.03 0.02
C PHE A 367 -10.86 0.37 0.06
N THR A 368 -10.08 0.71 -0.98
CA THR A 368 -9.52 2.05 -1.15
C THR A 368 -10.64 3.09 -1.18
N ALA A 369 -10.54 4.16 -0.40
CA ALA A 369 -11.48 5.28 -0.50
C ALA A 369 -11.40 5.90 -1.89
N LEU A 370 -12.55 6.09 -2.56
CA LEU A 370 -12.59 6.80 -3.83
C LEU A 370 -12.11 8.25 -3.61
N PRO A 371 -11.02 8.70 -4.26
CA PRO A 371 -10.37 9.95 -3.87
C PRO A 371 -11.16 11.17 -4.34
N GLN A 372 -10.85 12.32 -3.76
CA GLN A 372 -11.13 13.60 -4.44
C GLN A 372 -10.44 13.60 -5.82
N SER A 373 -11.14 14.03 -6.86
CA SER A 373 -10.62 14.00 -8.24
C SER A 373 -9.34 14.82 -8.43
N PHE A 374 -9.18 15.91 -7.66
CA PHE A 374 -7.95 16.70 -7.68
C PHE A 374 -6.76 15.97 -7.07
N ALA A 375 -7.00 15.02 -6.15
CA ALA A 375 -5.94 14.34 -5.39
C ALA A 375 -5.14 13.33 -6.21
N ILE A 376 -5.62 13.01 -7.42
CA ILE A 376 -4.90 12.22 -8.41
C ILE A 376 -4.21 13.10 -9.46
N GLY A 377 -4.27 14.43 -9.32
CA GLY A 377 -3.52 15.39 -10.14
C GLY A 377 -2.05 15.49 -9.74
N TYR A 378 -1.39 16.59 -10.13
CA TYR A 378 -0.03 16.88 -9.68
C TYR A 378 -0.03 17.79 -8.44
N HIS A 379 0.80 17.43 -7.47
CA HIS A 379 0.95 18.10 -6.18
C HIS A 379 2.33 18.75 -6.09
N GLN A 380 2.36 20.06 -5.79
CA GLN A 380 3.60 20.82 -5.65
C GLN A 380 3.83 21.15 -4.16
N CYS A 381 4.96 20.72 -3.61
CA CYS A 381 5.34 20.89 -2.20
C CYS A 381 6.83 21.23 -2.06
N ARG A 382 7.19 21.81 -0.91
CA ARG A 382 8.55 21.86 -0.35
C ARG A 382 8.47 22.26 1.13
N TRP A 383 9.53 21.94 1.87
CA TRP A 383 9.84 22.58 3.15
C TRP A 383 10.67 23.84 2.87
N ASN A 384 10.19 25.07 3.06
CA ASN A 384 8.79 25.50 3.09
C ASN A 384 8.57 26.50 1.93
N TYR A 385 7.31 26.75 1.56
CA TYR A 385 6.98 28.06 0.97
C TYR A 385 6.96 29.10 2.08
N LEU A 386 7.57 30.25 1.81
CA LEU A 386 7.99 31.19 2.83
C LEU A 386 6.82 31.99 3.42
N ASN A 387 5.86 32.37 2.58
CA ASN A 387 4.72 33.24 2.92
C ASN A 387 3.65 33.18 1.82
N GLN A 388 2.56 33.93 2.00
CA GLN A 388 1.45 33.99 1.03
C GLN A 388 1.85 34.54 -0.35
N ASP A 389 2.87 35.40 -0.44
CA ASP A 389 3.33 35.95 -1.72
C ASP A 389 4.15 34.93 -2.51
N ASP A 390 4.98 34.12 -1.82
CA ASP A 390 5.70 33.00 -2.43
C ASP A 390 4.72 31.95 -2.98
N VAL A 391 3.65 31.65 -2.25
CA VAL A 391 2.56 30.78 -2.75
C VAL A 391 1.94 31.34 -4.02
N ALA A 392 1.65 32.66 -4.06
CA ALA A 392 1.11 33.31 -5.25
C ALA A 392 2.09 33.29 -6.43
N GLU A 393 3.38 33.53 -6.20
CA GLU A 393 4.41 33.47 -7.24
C GLU A 393 4.51 32.06 -7.85
N VAL A 394 4.46 31.02 -7.02
CA VAL A 394 4.49 29.63 -7.48
C VAL A 394 3.23 29.30 -8.28
N ASP A 395 2.04 29.65 -7.78
CA ASP A 395 0.76 29.45 -8.47
C ASP A 395 0.72 30.15 -9.84
N GLU A 396 1.24 31.38 -9.93
CA GLU A 396 1.39 32.11 -11.18
C GLU A 396 2.45 31.49 -12.10
N GLY A 397 3.54 30.95 -11.54
CA GLY A 397 4.58 30.24 -12.28
C GLY A 397 4.02 29.09 -13.10
N PHE A 398 3.17 28.25 -12.50
CA PHE A 398 2.54 27.14 -13.23
C PHE A 398 1.70 27.62 -14.42
N ASP A 399 0.93 28.70 -14.26
CA ASP A 399 0.16 29.28 -15.35
C ASP A 399 1.07 29.88 -16.44
N LYS A 400 2.12 30.62 -16.04
CA LYS A 400 3.11 31.25 -16.92
C LYS A 400 3.86 30.24 -17.78
N TYR A 401 4.26 29.12 -17.18
CA TYR A 401 5.02 28.07 -17.85
C TYR A 401 4.13 26.97 -18.48
N ASP A 402 2.80 27.13 -18.43
CA ASP A 402 1.80 26.21 -18.99
C ASP A 402 1.98 24.76 -18.48
N ILE A 403 2.20 24.66 -17.16
CA ILE A 403 2.35 23.40 -16.43
C ILE A 403 1.11 23.24 -15.53
N PRO A 404 0.33 22.16 -15.68
CA PRO A 404 -0.86 21.98 -14.85
C PRO A 404 -0.51 21.44 -13.45
N TYR A 405 -1.25 21.87 -12.44
CA TYR A 405 -1.16 21.32 -11.08
C TYR A 405 -2.49 21.52 -10.34
N ASP A 406 -2.75 20.68 -9.34
CA ASP A 406 -4.00 20.69 -8.58
C ASP A 406 -3.81 21.17 -7.14
N VAL A 407 -2.66 20.93 -6.52
CA VAL A 407 -2.46 21.21 -5.10
C VAL A 407 -1.13 21.87 -4.81
N ILE A 408 -1.14 22.96 -4.04
CA ILE A 408 0.05 23.54 -3.40
C ILE A 408 0.04 23.24 -1.90
N TRP A 409 1.20 22.92 -1.35
CA TRP A 409 1.32 22.39 0.02
C TRP A 409 2.10 23.35 0.92
N LEU A 410 1.67 23.46 2.17
CA LEU A 410 2.33 24.22 3.22
C LEU A 410 2.79 23.29 4.34
N ASP A 411 4.09 23.16 4.44
CA ASP A 411 4.79 22.40 5.48
C ASP A 411 4.87 23.22 6.79
N ILE A 412 5.55 22.75 7.83
CA ILE A 412 5.42 23.18 9.23
C ILE A 412 5.64 24.68 9.47
N GLU A 413 6.41 25.39 8.63
CA GLU A 413 6.69 26.82 8.81
C GLU A 413 5.51 27.76 8.55
N HIS A 414 4.34 27.22 8.15
CA HIS A 414 3.10 28.01 8.03
C HIS A 414 2.41 28.28 9.38
N THR A 415 2.75 27.50 10.40
CA THR A 415 2.14 27.56 11.73
C THR A 415 2.73 28.66 12.60
N ASP A 416 1.99 29.11 13.63
CA ASP A 416 2.51 30.02 14.66
C ASP A 416 3.37 29.25 15.67
N ASP A 417 4.69 29.23 15.43
CA ASP A 417 5.67 28.59 16.31
C ASP A 417 5.31 27.10 16.59
N LYS A 418 4.96 26.40 15.49
CA LYS A 418 4.66 24.97 15.44
C LYS A 418 3.44 24.57 16.30
N ARG A 419 2.51 25.51 16.49
CA ARG A 419 1.16 25.22 16.99
C ARG A 419 0.25 24.87 15.81
N TYR A 420 -0.14 23.62 15.66
CA TYR A 420 -1.12 23.22 14.62
C TYR A 420 -2.47 23.93 14.82
N PHE A 421 -3.33 23.95 13.79
CA PHE A 421 -4.57 24.74 13.77
C PHE A 421 -4.36 26.27 13.91
N THR A 422 -3.15 26.76 13.67
CA THR A 422 -2.82 28.19 13.66
C THR A 422 -2.06 28.57 12.39
N TRP A 423 -1.93 29.87 12.15
CA TRP A 423 -1.19 30.43 11.02
C TRP A 423 -0.20 31.48 11.55
N ASP A 424 1.03 31.48 11.06
CA ASP A 424 1.97 32.58 11.28
C ASP A 424 1.38 33.86 10.69
N LYS A 425 0.99 34.80 11.55
CA LYS A 425 0.26 36.01 11.16
C LYS A 425 1.08 37.01 10.33
N VAL A 426 2.41 36.87 10.33
CA VAL A 426 3.30 37.71 9.53
C VAL A 426 3.47 37.12 8.13
N LYS A 427 3.70 35.81 8.03
CA LYS A 427 3.91 35.12 6.74
C LYS A 427 2.59 34.83 6.01
N PHE A 428 1.53 34.53 6.75
CA PHE A 428 0.23 34.10 6.23
C PHE A 428 -0.88 34.93 6.89
N SER A 429 -0.85 36.24 6.62
CA SER A 429 -1.77 37.22 7.20
C SER A 429 -3.21 37.08 6.70
N GLU A 430 -3.42 36.57 5.49
CA GLU A 430 -4.74 36.39 4.87
C GLU A 430 -4.95 34.96 4.31
N PRO A 431 -4.94 33.91 5.16
CA PRO A 431 -4.92 32.52 4.69
C PRO A 431 -6.20 32.13 3.92
N GLU A 432 -7.35 32.66 4.31
CA GLU A 432 -8.61 32.42 3.59
C GLU A 432 -8.60 33.02 2.18
N LYS A 433 -8.04 34.23 2.03
CA LYS A 433 -7.91 34.88 0.72
C LYS A 433 -6.96 34.09 -0.17
N MET A 434 -5.79 33.69 0.36
CA MET A 434 -4.81 32.87 -0.35
C MET A 434 -5.44 31.57 -0.88
N GLN A 435 -6.20 30.86 -0.05
CA GLN A 435 -6.89 29.64 -0.45
C GLN A 435 -7.97 29.90 -1.51
N ARG A 436 -8.78 30.96 -1.37
CA ARG A 436 -9.81 31.31 -2.36
C ARG A 436 -9.20 31.76 -3.69
N ASP A 437 -8.05 32.43 -3.67
CA ASP A 437 -7.37 32.90 -4.87
C ASP A 437 -6.90 31.71 -5.74
N ILE A 438 -6.29 30.68 -5.14
CA ILE A 438 -5.96 29.44 -5.86
C ILE A 438 -7.23 28.62 -6.19
N GLY A 439 -8.23 28.62 -5.29
CA GLY A 439 -9.51 27.94 -5.47
C GLY A 439 -10.28 28.39 -6.72
N ARG A 440 -10.24 29.68 -7.05
CA ARG A 440 -10.83 30.24 -8.29
C ARG A 440 -10.17 29.70 -9.56
N LYS A 441 -8.95 29.19 -9.48
CA LYS A 441 -8.24 28.53 -10.59
C LYS A 441 -8.52 27.02 -10.65
N GLY A 442 -9.39 26.51 -9.78
CA GLY A 442 -9.71 25.08 -9.66
C GLY A 442 -8.59 24.28 -9.00
N ARG A 443 -7.88 24.88 -8.05
CA ARG A 443 -6.77 24.28 -7.28
C ARG A 443 -7.14 24.21 -5.80
N ASN A 444 -6.36 23.45 -5.04
CA ASN A 444 -6.55 23.25 -3.61
C ASN A 444 -5.23 23.49 -2.86
N MET A 445 -5.34 23.62 -1.53
CA MET A 445 -4.21 23.74 -0.63
C MET A 445 -4.17 22.53 0.30
N VAL A 446 -2.98 22.08 0.66
CA VAL A 446 -2.79 21.14 1.78
C VAL A 446 -1.91 21.80 2.83
N VAL A 447 -2.26 21.66 4.10
CA VAL A 447 -1.43 22.06 5.25
C VAL A 447 -1.11 20.86 6.11
N ILE A 448 0.09 20.86 6.70
CA ILE A 448 0.52 19.84 7.63
C ILE A 448 -0.12 20.01 9.02
N VAL A 449 -0.53 18.89 9.63
CA VAL A 449 -1.04 18.77 11.00
C VAL A 449 -0.52 17.46 11.59
N ASP A 450 0.42 17.55 12.54
CA ASP A 450 1.08 16.39 13.13
C ASP A 450 0.47 16.05 14.50
N PRO A 451 0.72 14.83 15.05
CA PRO A 451 0.05 14.40 16.26
C PRO A 451 0.66 14.93 17.56
N HIS A 452 1.82 15.57 17.50
CA HIS A 452 2.46 16.19 18.65
C HIS A 452 1.91 17.60 18.88
N VAL A 453 1.67 17.95 20.14
CA VAL A 453 1.05 19.19 20.55
C VAL A 453 2.04 19.97 21.42
N LYS A 454 2.38 21.19 20.99
CA LYS A 454 3.25 22.08 21.78
C LYS A 454 2.71 22.24 23.19
N ARG A 455 3.57 22.03 24.20
CA ARG A 455 3.20 22.18 25.61
C ARG A 455 3.17 23.67 25.99
N ASP A 456 1.98 24.27 25.92
CA ASP A 456 1.76 25.69 26.23
C ASP A 456 0.34 25.92 26.73
N ASP A 457 0.16 26.34 27.99
CA ASP A 457 -1.18 26.58 28.58
C ASP A 457 -1.96 27.73 27.89
N ASN A 458 -1.30 28.55 27.05
CA ASN A 458 -1.97 29.55 26.22
C ASN A 458 -2.44 29.00 24.86
N TYR A 459 -2.03 27.79 24.50
CA TYR A 459 -2.44 27.11 23.27
C TYR A 459 -3.67 26.25 23.53
N TYR A 460 -4.79 26.62 22.91
CA TYR A 460 -6.10 26.04 23.23
C TYR A 460 -6.20 24.53 22.94
N ILE A 461 -5.54 24.01 21.90
CA ILE A 461 -5.52 22.58 21.59
C ILE A 461 -4.87 21.80 22.74
N TYR A 462 -3.72 22.27 23.25
CA TYR A 462 -3.07 21.67 24.41
C TYR A 462 -3.95 21.72 25.65
N LYS A 463 -4.48 22.91 25.97
CA LYS A 463 -5.31 23.13 27.15
C LYS A 463 -6.55 22.23 27.14
N GLU A 464 -7.26 22.17 26.04
CA GLU A 464 -8.46 21.33 25.92
C GLU A 464 -8.13 19.83 26.00
N ALA A 465 -7.06 19.37 25.32
CA ALA A 465 -6.67 17.96 25.39
C ALA A 465 -6.27 17.53 26.81
N LYS A 466 -5.61 18.43 27.55
CA LYS A 466 -5.29 18.26 28.97
C LYS A 466 -6.55 18.24 29.84
N ASP A 467 -7.46 19.19 29.65
CA ASP A 467 -8.70 19.30 30.43
C ASP A 467 -9.65 18.10 30.20
N LEU A 468 -9.59 17.49 29.01
CA LEU A 468 -10.36 16.30 28.64
C LEU A 468 -9.72 14.97 29.09
N ASP A 469 -8.50 15.00 29.62
CA ASP A 469 -7.70 13.80 29.99
C ASP A 469 -7.54 12.82 28.82
N ILE A 470 -7.17 13.33 27.63
CA ILE A 470 -6.97 12.55 26.39
C ILE A 470 -5.52 12.53 25.92
N LEU A 471 -4.57 12.94 26.76
CA LEU A 471 -3.13 12.90 26.45
C LEU A 471 -2.53 11.54 26.85
N THR A 472 -1.58 11.04 26.07
CA THR A 472 -0.81 9.83 26.38
C THR A 472 -0.12 9.97 27.74
N LYS A 473 -0.09 8.88 28.51
CA LYS A 473 0.45 8.87 29.87
C LYS A 473 1.75 8.09 29.95
N ASP A 474 2.61 8.46 30.90
CA ASP A 474 3.75 7.63 31.30
C ASP A 474 3.31 6.47 32.20
N LYS A 475 4.25 5.59 32.53
CA LYS A 475 4.03 4.43 33.42
C LYS A 475 3.51 4.78 34.83
N ASP A 476 3.71 6.02 35.28
CA ASP A 476 3.21 6.51 36.58
C ASP A 476 1.81 7.16 36.46
N GLY A 477 1.23 7.17 35.25
CA GLY A 477 -0.06 7.77 34.95
C GLY A 477 -0.05 9.30 34.79
N LYS A 478 1.13 9.92 34.63
CA LYS A 478 1.26 11.36 34.36
C LYS A 478 1.30 11.61 32.86
N ILE A 479 1.02 12.85 32.43
CA ILE A 479 1.12 13.23 31.02
C ILE A 479 2.56 13.02 30.53
N PHE A 480 2.72 12.24 29.45
CA PHE A 480 4.02 12.04 28.82
C PHE A 480 4.48 13.32 28.09
N GLU A 481 5.76 13.65 28.24
CA GLU A 481 6.41 14.78 27.59
C GLU A 481 7.65 14.30 26.82
N GLY A 482 7.83 14.85 25.62
CA GLY A 482 8.97 14.58 24.74
C GLY A 482 9.30 15.80 23.87
N TRP A 483 10.22 15.61 22.94
CA TRP A 483 10.66 16.67 22.02
C TRP A 483 10.31 16.33 20.57
N CYS A 484 9.76 17.30 19.87
CA CYS A 484 9.55 17.28 18.42
C CYS A 484 9.73 18.71 17.87
N TRP A 485 9.16 19.03 16.69
CA TRP A 485 9.30 20.35 16.04
C TRP A 485 9.04 21.57 16.92
N PRO A 486 8.01 21.60 17.81
CA PRO A 486 7.73 22.75 18.66
C PRO A 486 8.64 22.86 19.89
N GLY A 487 9.60 21.95 20.07
CA GLY A 487 10.31 21.71 21.31
C GLY A 487 9.53 20.77 22.23
N SER A 488 9.40 21.13 23.51
CA SER A 488 8.60 20.40 24.50
C SER A 488 7.16 20.21 24.01
N SER A 489 6.75 18.95 23.88
CA SER A 489 5.50 18.52 23.28
C SER A 489 4.87 17.37 24.08
N VAL A 490 3.55 17.23 23.93
CA VAL A 490 2.76 16.10 24.40
C VAL A 490 2.05 15.44 23.22
N TRP A 491 1.58 14.21 23.38
CA TRP A 491 0.84 13.49 22.34
C TRP A 491 -0.58 13.24 22.79
N ILE A 492 -1.53 13.41 21.88
CA ILE A 492 -2.91 12.99 22.08
C ILE A 492 -2.96 11.48 21.90
N ASP A 493 -3.69 10.80 22.78
CA ASP A 493 -3.94 9.39 22.65
C ASP A 493 -5.08 9.13 21.68
N TRP A 494 -4.73 8.92 20.42
CA TRP A 494 -5.68 8.68 19.33
C TRP A 494 -6.47 7.37 19.46
N THR A 495 -6.05 6.46 20.34
CA THR A 495 -6.81 5.23 20.62
C THR A 495 -8.04 5.52 21.49
N ASN A 496 -8.08 6.66 22.17
CA ASN A 496 -9.20 7.10 22.98
C ASN A 496 -10.35 7.61 22.10
N PRO A 497 -11.57 7.02 22.17
CA PRO A 497 -12.71 7.47 21.38
C PRO A 497 -13.09 8.94 21.62
N LYS A 498 -12.84 9.48 22.83
CA LYS A 498 -13.07 10.91 23.12
C LYS A 498 -12.10 11.80 22.35
N ALA A 499 -10.85 11.36 22.18
CA ALA A 499 -9.85 12.08 21.39
C ALA A 499 -10.25 12.13 19.92
N GLN A 500 -10.70 10.98 19.37
CA GLN A 500 -11.21 10.87 18.00
C GLN A 500 -12.35 11.86 17.74
N GLU A 501 -13.37 11.87 18.60
CA GLU A 501 -14.53 12.76 18.46
C GLU A 501 -14.15 14.24 18.60
N TRP A 502 -13.34 14.58 19.61
CA TRP A 502 -12.90 15.95 19.85
C TRP A 502 -12.06 16.48 18.69
N PHE A 503 -11.10 15.68 18.20
CA PHE A 503 -10.19 16.11 17.14
C PHE A 503 -10.92 16.30 15.81
N ALA A 504 -11.86 15.40 15.47
CA ALA A 504 -12.69 15.56 14.27
C ALA A 504 -13.46 16.90 14.28
N LYS A 505 -13.94 17.37 15.45
CA LYS A 505 -14.62 18.68 15.57
C LYS A 505 -13.67 19.86 15.34
N LYS A 506 -12.36 19.72 15.57
CA LYS A 506 -11.39 20.81 15.37
C LYS A 506 -11.19 21.23 13.92
N PHE A 507 -11.60 20.40 12.96
CA PHE A 507 -11.56 20.73 11.54
C PHE A 507 -12.77 21.51 11.03
N ALA A 508 -13.81 21.73 11.86
CA ALA A 508 -14.92 22.59 11.48
C ALA A 508 -14.40 24.01 11.14
N PHE A 509 -14.95 24.66 10.12
CA PHE A 509 -14.44 25.96 9.63
C PHE A 509 -14.46 27.06 10.70
N ASP A 510 -15.37 26.97 11.67
CA ASP A 510 -15.44 27.88 12.81
C ASP A 510 -14.42 27.54 13.92
N GLN A 511 -13.88 26.32 13.95
CA GLN A 511 -12.85 25.88 14.90
C GLN A 511 -11.45 26.08 14.31
N TYR A 512 -11.21 25.65 13.08
CA TYR A 512 -9.95 25.89 12.37
C TYR A 512 -10.01 27.22 11.62
N LYS A 513 -9.80 28.32 12.35
CA LYS A 513 -9.79 29.68 11.78
C LYS A 513 -8.74 29.81 10.68
N GLY A 514 -9.12 30.46 9.58
CA GLY A 514 -8.28 30.58 8.39
C GLY A 514 -8.42 29.44 7.39
N SER A 515 -9.16 28.36 7.71
CA SER A 515 -9.43 27.27 6.77
C SER A 515 -10.67 27.55 5.90
N THR A 516 -10.67 26.99 4.68
CA THR A 516 -11.79 27.06 3.73
C THR A 516 -12.05 25.68 3.11
N GLU A 517 -13.08 25.58 2.27
CA GLU A 517 -13.44 24.39 1.51
C GLU A 517 -12.33 23.88 0.57
N PHE A 518 -11.32 24.71 0.27
CA PHE A 518 -10.18 24.37 -0.57
C PHE A 518 -8.96 23.81 0.21
N LEU A 519 -9.04 23.73 1.55
CA LEU A 519 -7.94 23.28 2.40
C LEU A 519 -8.06 21.82 2.79
N PHE A 520 -7.04 21.01 2.54
CA PHE A 520 -6.94 19.61 2.94
C PHE A 520 -5.71 19.38 3.81
N ILE A 521 -5.50 18.16 4.30
CA ILE A 521 -4.56 17.91 5.41
C ILE A 521 -3.48 16.91 5.05
N TRP A 522 -2.31 17.13 5.61
CA TRP A 522 -1.20 16.19 5.64
C TRP A 522 -0.90 15.84 7.10
N ASN A 523 -0.97 14.57 7.44
CA ASN A 523 -0.51 14.03 8.71
C ASN A 523 0.89 13.47 8.53
N ASP A 524 1.87 14.10 9.18
CA ASP A 524 3.24 13.63 9.26
C ASP A 524 3.60 13.27 10.70
N MET A 525 4.80 12.71 10.90
CA MET A 525 5.36 12.46 12.23
C MET A 525 4.49 11.53 13.10
N ASN A 526 3.66 10.69 12.47
CA ASN A 526 2.59 9.95 13.12
C ASN A 526 2.88 8.48 13.38
N GLU A 527 4.14 8.09 13.33
CA GLU A 527 4.63 6.80 13.79
C GLU A 527 4.20 6.45 15.23
N PRO A 528 4.38 7.30 16.27
CA PRO A 528 4.74 8.73 16.31
C PRO A 528 6.24 9.04 16.40
N SER A 529 6.68 10.12 15.76
CA SER A 529 8.07 10.59 15.83
C SER A 529 8.33 11.44 17.07
N ILE A 530 9.37 11.06 17.83
CA ILE A 530 9.81 11.70 19.08
C ILE A 530 11.33 11.78 19.10
N PHE A 531 11.89 12.97 18.84
CA PHE A 531 13.33 13.18 18.71
C PHE A 531 14.13 12.79 19.97
N SER A 532 13.50 12.84 21.14
CA SER A 532 14.11 12.45 22.42
C SER A 532 13.85 11.00 22.83
N GLY A 533 13.03 10.27 22.07
CA GLY A 533 12.57 8.92 22.39
C GLY A 533 13.55 7.81 21.97
N PRO A 534 13.39 6.58 22.47
CA PRO A 534 14.10 5.42 21.93
C PRO A 534 13.71 5.22 20.47
N GLU A 535 14.68 4.99 19.59
CA GLU A 535 14.44 4.78 18.15
C GLU A 535 13.64 5.90 17.49
N ILE A 536 13.68 7.11 18.05
CA ILE A 536 12.92 8.27 17.56
C ILE A 536 11.40 8.05 17.68
N THR A 537 10.94 7.22 18.63
CA THR A 537 9.51 7.00 18.89
C THR A 537 9.15 6.94 20.39
N MET A 538 7.90 6.62 20.71
CA MET A 538 7.40 6.51 22.09
C MET A 538 8.10 5.38 22.86
N PRO A 539 8.45 5.60 24.14
CA PRO A 539 8.77 4.51 25.05
C PRO A 539 7.69 3.43 25.04
N LYS A 540 8.12 2.17 25.11
CA LYS A 540 7.21 1.01 25.01
C LYS A 540 6.22 0.91 26.16
N ASP A 541 6.58 1.42 27.33
CA ASP A 541 5.79 1.38 28.58
C ASP A 541 4.92 2.62 28.80
N LEU A 542 4.74 3.48 27.78
CA LEU A 542 3.70 4.51 27.83
C LEU A 542 2.30 3.88 27.85
N LEU A 543 1.37 4.54 28.52
CA LEU A 543 0.00 4.07 28.72
C LEU A 543 -0.98 4.83 27.83
N HIS A 544 -1.84 4.06 27.17
CA HIS A 544 -2.93 4.52 26.31
C HIS A 544 -4.30 4.20 26.94
N TYR A 545 -5.37 4.50 26.22
CA TYR A 545 -6.75 4.24 26.59
C TYR A 545 -6.93 2.80 27.10
N GLU A 546 -7.70 2.65 28.18
CA GLU A 546 -7.87 1.39 28.92
C GLU A 546 -6.61 0.80 29.59
N GLY A 547 -5.49 1.53 29.58
CA GLY A 547 -4.25 1.12 30.24
C GLY A 547 -3.37 0.18 29.41
N TRP A 548 -3.61 0.09 28.10
CA TRP A 548 -2.73 -0.63 27.18
C TRP A 548 -1.37 0.05 27.05
N GLU A 549 -0.31 -0.73 26.92
CA GLU A 549 1.02 -0.19 26.71
C GLU A 549 1.22 0.21 25.25
N HIS A 550 2.13 1.14 24.99
CA HIS A 550 2.48 1.53 23.64
C HIS A 550 2.99 0.35 22.81
N ARG A 551 3.72 -0.60 23.42
CA ARG A 551 4.15 -1.85 22.77
C ARG A 551 3.02 -2.65 22.13
N ASP A 552 1.82 -2.59 22.70
CA ASP A 552 0.67 -3.38 22.25
C ASP A 552 0.06 -2.86 20.95
N LEU A 553 0.26 -1.56 20.69
CA LEU A 553 -0.52 -0.83 19.69
C LEU A 553 0.30 0.09 18.78
N HIS A 554 1.63 0.14 18.95
CA HIS A 554 2.51 1.08 18.26
C HIS A 554 2.20 1.21 16.75
N ASN A 555 2.15 0.10 16.01
CA ASN A 555 1.96 0.13 14.56
C ASN A 555 0.59 0.66 14.12
N LEU A 556 -0.42 0.68 15.00
CA LEU A 556 -1.75 1.20 14.68
C LEU A 556 -1.91 2.69 15.00
N PHE A 557 -0.99 3.28 15.79
CA PHE A 557 -1.09 4.65 16.28
C PHE A 557 -1.29 5.66 15.14
N GLY A 558 -0.45 5.63 14.11
CA GLY A 558 -0.56 6.53 12.97
C GLY A 558 -1.85 6.41 12.18
N MET A 559 -2.36 5.18 12.00
CA MET A 559 -3.64 4.94 11.34
C MET A 559 -4.80 5.56 12.11
N THR A 560 -4.80 5.51 13.45
CA THR A 560 -5.87 6.13 14.25
C THR A 560 -5.89 7.66 14.11
N PHE A 561 -4.72 8.28 13.98
CA PHE A 561 -4.63 9.72 13.71
C PHE A 561 -5.14 10.07 12.30
N HIS A 562 -4.76 9.26 11.30
CA HIS A 562 -5.24 9.40 9.92
C HIS A 562 -6.78 9.29 9.85
N ALA A 563 -7.35 8.32 10.56
CA ALA A 563 -8.80 8.12 10.66
C ALA A 563 -9.50 9.35 11.28
N ALA A 564 -8.97 9.89 12.38
CA ALA A 564 -9.53 11.06 13.06
C ALA A 564 -9.56 12.29 12.15
N THR A 565 -8.45 12.56 11.45
CA THR A 565 -8.33 13.67 10.50
C THR A 565 -9.32 13.51 9.35
N SER A 566 -9.39 12.32 8.75
CA SER A 566 -10.31 12.05 7.64
C SER A 566 -11.77 12.22 8.05
N GLN A 567 -12.15 11.77 9.25
CA GLN A 567 -13.49 11.99 9.78
C GLN A 567 -13.78 13.49 10.02
N GLY A 568 -12.81 14.26 10.49
CA GLY A 568 -12.95 15.71 10.64
C GLY A 568 -13.19 16.44 9.33
N LEU A 569 -12.47 16.08 8.26
CA LEU A 569 -12.66 16.66 6.93
C LEU A 569 -14.00 16.27 6.28
N ILE A 570 -14.52 15.08 6.57
CA ILE A 570 -15.86 14.68 6.17
C ILE A 570 -16.89 15.57 6.89
N ASN A 571 -16.78 15.68 8.22
CA ASN A 571 -17.78 16.32 9.08
C ASN A 571 -17.88 17.85 8.93
N ARG A 572 -16.83 18.52 8.44
CA ARG A 572 -16.84 19.99 8.29
C ARG A 572 -17.66 20.49 7.09
N THR A 573 -18.21 19.60 6.27
CA THR A 573 -18.96 19.96 5.05
C THR A 573 -20.41 19.48 5.12
N SER A 574 -21.33 20.20 4.48
CA SER A 574 -22.74 19.78 4.35
C SER A 574 -23.25 20.12 2.94
N PRO A 575 -23.58 19.13 2.09
CA PRO A 575 -23.41 17.68 2.30
C PRO A 575 -21.94 17.27 2.49
N ASN A 576 -21.72 16.08 3.03
CA ASN A 576 -20.38 15.55 3.26
C ASN A 576 -19.60 15.40 1.95
N HIS A 577 -18.39 15.95 1.92
CA HIS A 577 -17.39 15.74 0.87
C HIS A 577 -16.40 14.65 1.30
N ARG A 578 -15.82 13.95 0.33
CA ARG A 578 -14.76 12.96 0.57
C ARG A 578 -13.52 13.66 1.12
N PRO A 579 -12.79 13.06 2.07
CA PRO A 579 -11.57 13.67 2.58
C PRO A 579 -10.43 13.53 1.58
N PHE A 580 -9.41 14.38 1.73
CA PHE A 580 -8.06 14.06 1.26
C PHE A 580 -7.12 14.30 2.44
N VAL A 581 -6.49 13.22 2.89
CA VAL A 581 -5.48 13.22 3.94
C VAL A 581 -4.32 12.35 3.48
N LEU A 582 -3.12 12.93 3.44
CA LEU A 582 -1.88 12.17 3.27
C LEU A 582 -1.35 11.77 4.65
N SER A 583 -0.96 10.51 4.85
CA SER A 583 -0.36 10.01 6.10
C SER A 583 1.03 9.42 5.84
N ARG A 584 1.95 9.55 6.80
CA ARG A 584 3.26 8.88 6.74
C ARG A 584 3.17 7.45 7.26
N SER A 585 2.67 7.32 8.49
CA SER A 585 2.47 6.04 9.16
C SER A 585 1.11 5.42 8.82
N PHE A 586 1.08 4.09 8.71
CA PHE A 586 -0.10 3.32 8.30
C PHE A 586 -0.09 1.89 8.85
N PHE A 587 -1.28 1.29 8.85
CA PHE A 587 -1.60 -0.07 9.29
C PHE A 587 -2.73 -0.68 8.41
N PRO A 588 -3.02 -2.00 8.41
CA PRO A 588 -4.15 -2.58 7.66
C PRO A 588 -5.46 -1.82 7.90
N GLY A 589 -6.07 -1.31 6.83
CA GLY A 589 -7.27 -0.47 6.90
C GLY A 589 -7.04 1.00 6.56
N SER A 590 -5.79 1.47 6.53
CA SER A 590 -5.45 2.87 6.21
C SER A 590 -5.91 3.31 4.82
N GLN A 591 -6.14 2.37 3.89
CA GLN A 591 -6.65 2.63 2.54
C GLN A 591 -8.03 3.28 2.53
N ARG A 592 -8.77 3.19 3.64
CA ARG A 592 -10.08 3.83 3.81
C ARG A 592 -9.98 5.33 4.12
N PHE A 593 -8.80 5.82 4.48
CA PHE A 593 -8.65 7.16 5.03
C PHE A 593 -7.92 8.14 4.10
N GLY A 594 -7.11 7.66 3.16
CA GLY A 594 -6.49 8.54 2.17
C GLY A 594 -5.23 7.97 1.53
N ALA A 595 -4.31 8.87 1.19
CA ALA A 595 -3.05 8.54 0.54
C ALA A 595 -1.93 8.34 1.57
N ILE A 596 -0.85 7.67 1.14
CA ILE A 596 0.44 7.66 1.85
C ILE A 596 1.58 8.00 0.89
N TRP A 597 2.78 8.23 1.42
CA TRP A 597 4.00 8.31 0.63
C TRP A 597 5.16 7.61 1.34
N THR A 598 6.22 7.30 0.61
CA THR A 598 7.35 6.49 1.11
C THR A 598 8.35 7.24 2.00
N GLY A 599 7.90 8.32 2.66
CA GLY A 599 8.72 9.16 3.53
C GLY A 599 9.92 9.84 2.85
N ASP A 600 10.97 10.04 3.64
CA ASP A 600 12.07 10.96 3.35
C ASP A 600 13.20 10.32 2.54
N ILE A 601 12.96 10.20 1.23
CA ILE A 601 13.89 9.56 0.28
C ILE A 601 14.99 10.51 -0.20
N ALA A 602 16.17 9.99 -0.59
CA ALA A 602 17.26 10.84 -1.10
C ALA A 602 17.13 11.16 -2.61
N ALA A 603 17.63 12.33 -3.02
CA ALA A 603 17.70 12.79 -4.41
C ALA A 603 18.83 12.09 -5.20
N ASN A 604 18.73 10.78 -5.38
CA ASN A 604 19.65 9.99 -6.19
C ASN A 604 18.92 8.92 -7.05
N TRP A 605 19.65 8.31 -7.98
CA TRP A 605 19.10 7.34 -8.93
C TRP A 605 18.64 6.04 -8.27
N ASP A 606 19.30 5.61 -7.19
CA ASP A 606 18.97 4.37 -6.50
C ASP A 606 17.61 4.48 -5.78
N HIS A 607 17.31 5.62 -5.16
CA HIS A 607 15.97 5.88 -4.59
C HIS A 607 14.89 6.02 -5.67
N LEU A 608 15.21 6.60 -6.82
CA LEU A 608 14.29 6.58 -7.96
C LEU A 608 14.00 5.13 -8.40
N ALA A 609 15.01 4.26 -8.47
CA ALA A 609 14.83 2.84 -8.78
C ALA A 609 13.99 2.12 -7.71
N ALA A 610 14.32 2.31 -6.44
CA ALA A 610 13.64 1.69 -5.30
C ALA A 610 12.16 2.10 -5.17
N SER A 611 11.77 3.26 -5.69
CA SER A 611 10.36 3.70 -5.65
C SER A 611 9.39 2.73 -6.33
N SER A 612 9.82 1.99 -7.36
CA SER A 612 8.95 1.03 -8.06
C SER A 612 8.60 -0.19 -7.19
N PRO A 613 9.56 -0.99 -6.69
CA PRO A 613 9.25 -2.12 -5.82
C PRO A 613 8.50 -1.70 -4.55
N MET A 614 8.85 -0.59 -3.90
CA MET A 614 8.14 -0.11 -2.71
C MET A 614 6.65 0.13 -2.98
N LEU A 615 6.33 0.89 -4.04
CA LEU A 615 4.94 1.22 -4.37
C LEU A 615 4.14 0.00 -4.87
N LEU A 616 4.81 -0.92 -5.57
CA LEU A 616 4.19 -2.18 -5.98
C LEU A 616 3.83 -3.04 -4.77
N THR A 617 4.75 -3.19 -3.81
CA THR A 617 4.53 -3.93 -2.55
C THR A 617 3.40 -3.32 -1.73
N ILE A 618 3.41 -1.99 -1.55
CA ILE A 618 2.33 -1.28 -0.84
C ILE A 618 0.98 -1.47 -1.54
N GLY A 619 0.96 -1.41 -2.89
CA GLY A 619 -0.24 -1.56 -3.69
C GLY A 619 -0.89 -2.95 -3.58
N ILE A 620 -0.09 -4.02 -3.67
CA ILE A 620 -0.59 -5.40 -3.52
C ILE A 620 -0.99 -5.74 -2.08
N SER A 621 -0.50 -4.97 -1.09
CA SER A 621 -0.92 -5.05 0.32
C SER A 621 -2.18 -4.24 0.63
N GLY A 622 -2.90 -3.77 -0.40
CA GLY A 622 -4.22 -3.15 -0.29
C GLY A 622 -4.22 -1.64 -0.06
N LEU A 623 -3.07 -0.96 -0.13
CA LEU A 623 -2.93 0.49 0.03
C LEU A 623 -2.45 1.19 -1.27
N PRO A 624 -3.14 1.05 -2.42
CA PRO A 624 -2.63 1.49 -3.71
C PRO A 624 -2.60 3.02 -3.92
N PHE A 625 -3.13 3.83 -3.01
CA PHE A 625 -3.01 5.29 -3.09
C PHE A 625 -1.67 5.78 -2.49
N SER A 626 -0.57 5.37 -3.12
CA SER A 626 0.79 5.62 -2.64
C SER A 626 1.66 6.30 -3.71
N GLY A 627 2.73 6.97 -3.28
CA GLY A 627 3.70 7.64 -4.15
C GLY A 627 5.03 7.92 -3.47
N ALA A 628 6.02 8.34 -4.23
CA ALA A 628 7.34 8.75 -3.73
C ALA A 628 7.61 10.22 -4.08
N ASP A 629 8.38 10.92 -3.25
CA ASP A 629 8.63 12.35 -3.45
C ASP A 629 9.47 12.63 -4.71
N VAL A 630 8.85 13.29 -5.69
CA VAL A 630 9.46 13.56 -6.98
C VAL A 630 10.65 14.52 -6.82
N GLY A 631 11.81 14.05 -7.27
CA GLY A 631 13.11 14.70 -7.15
C GLY A 631 13.87 14.39 -5.86
N GLY A 632 13.30 13.59 -4.95
CA GLY A 632 13.89 13.12 -3.70
C GLY A 632 13.95 14.18 -2.61
N PHE A 633 13.50 13.86 -1.40
CA PHE A 633 13.41 14.80 -0.28
C PHE A 633 14.77 15.41 0.08
N PHE A 634 15.78 14.58 0.35
CA PHE A 634 17.13 15.04 0.72
C PHE A 634 18.02 15.31 -0.49
N GLY A 635 18.83 16.36 -0.44
CA GLY A 635 19.81 16.67 -1.49
C GLY A 635 19.24 17.42 -2.69
N ASN A 636 20.10 17.66 -3.70
CA ASN A 636 19.75 18.45 -4.88
C ASN A 636 19.90 17.58 -6.14
N PRO A 637 18.80 17.14 -6.78
CA PRO A 637 18.90 16.33 -7.99
C PRO A 637 19.49 17.14 -9.14
N GLU A 638 20.31 16.51 -9.97
CA GLU A 638 20.71 17.10 -11.25
C GLU A 638 19.51 17.16 -12.23
N PRO A 639 19.58 18.01 -13.28
CA PRO A 639 18.46 18.18 -14.20
C PRO A 639 17.97 16.88 -14.84
N GLU A 640 18.88 15.93 -15.10
CA GLU A 640 18.53 14.64 -15.70
C GLU A 640 17.67 13.79 -14.76
N LEU A 641 18.15 13.59 -13.53
CA LEU A 641 17.43 12.86 -12.49
C LEU A 641 16.05 13.47 -12.24
N LEU A 642 15.96 14.80 -12.14
CA LEU A 642 14.68 15.47 -11.92
C LEU A 642 13.69 15.18 -13.04
N VAL A 643 14.09 15.29 -14.31
CA VAL A 643 13.22 14.96 -15.45
C VAL A 643 12.77 13.50 -15.40
N ARG A 644 13.69 12.55 -15.16
CA ARG A 644 13.34 11.13 -15.07
C ARG A 644 12.37 10.85 -13.93
N TRP A 645 12.54 11.54 -12.80
CA TRP A 645 11.62 11.41 -11.68
C TRP A 645 10.22 11.92 -11.99
N TYR A 646 10.08 13.07 -12.67
CA TYR A 646 8.77 13.54 -13.12
C TYR A 646 8.13 12.58 -14.12
N GLN A 647 8.92 11.98 -15.01
CA GLN A 647 8.42 10.97 -15.95
C GLN A 647 7.92 9.71 -15.23
N THR A 648 8.65 9.22 -14.22
CA THR A 648 8.25 8.08 -13.39
C THR A 648 7.04 8.41 -12.53
N GLY A 649 7.07 9.53 -11.79
CA GLY A 649 6.01 9.98 -10.89
C GLY A 649 4.67 10.24 -11.59
N ALA A 650 4.69 10.66 -12.86
CA ALA A 650 3.47 10.79 -13.65
C ALA A 650 2.69 9.46 -13.78
N PHE A 651 3.37 8.33 -13.59
CA PHE A 651 2.80 6.98 -13.59
C PHE A 651 2.74 6.32 -12.20
N GLN A 652 2.83 7.09 -11.12
CA GLN A 652 2.60 6.63 -9.74
C GLN A 652 1.21 7.09 -9.24
N PRO A 653 0.49 6.31 -8.41
CA PRO A 653 -0.86 6.67 -7.97
C PRO A 653 -0.97 8.03 -7.29
N PHE A 654 -0.11 8.34 -6.32
CA PHE A 654 0.06 9.67 -5.73
C PHE A 654 1.28 10.37 -6.35
N PHE A 655 1.11 11.62 -6.81
CA PHE A 655 2.13 12.32 -7.60
C PHE A 655 2.45 13.69 -7.00
N ARG A 656 3.45 13.73 -6.12
CA ARG A 656 3.91 14.93 -5.41
C ARG A 656 5.39 15.18 -5.62
N ALA A 657 5.78 16.42 -5.93
CA ALA A 657 7.15 16.87 -5.73
C ALA A 657 7.27 17.52 -4.36
N HIS A 658 8.28 17.12 -3.59
CA HIS A 658 8.56 17.65 -2.25
C HIS A 658 10.08 17.64 -2.00
N ALA A 659 10.56 18.49 -1.08
CA ALA A 659 11.97 18.79 -0.89
C ALA A 659 12.26 19.27 0.54
N HIS A 660 13.38 18.83 1.10
CA HIS A 660 13.87 19.24 2.42
C HIS A 660 14.26 20.73 2.48
N ILE A 661 14.30 21.32 3.69
CA ILE A 661 14.54 22.75 3.91
C ILE A 661 15.86 23.27 3.33
N ASP A 662 16.92 22.46 3.42
CA ASP A 662 18.27 22.83 2.95
C ASP A 662 18.46 22.72 1.43
N THR A 663 17.43 22.27 0.71
CA THR A 663 17.52 22.12 -0.75
C THR A 663 17.28 23.45 -1.47
N LYS A 664 17.91 23.59 -2.65
CA LYS A 664 17.60 24.68 -3.57
C LYS A 664 16.13 24.58 -4.00
N ARG A 665 15.55 25.73 -4.35
CA ARG A 665 14.25 25.77 -5.05
C ARG A 665 14.33 24.96 -6.34
N ARG A 666 13.29 24.17 -6.58
CA ARG A 666 13.24 23.24 -7.73
C ARG A 666 11.84 23.07 -8.31
N GLU A 667 11.04 24.14 -8.28
CA GLU A 667 9.83 24.20 -9.07
C GLU A 667 10.18 23.92 -10.56
N PRO A 668 9.30 23.22 -11.31
CA PRO A 668 9.62 22.62 -12.61
C PRO A 668 10.30 23.50 -13.67
N TRP A 669 10.12 24.82 -13.60
CA TRP A 669 10.65 25.78 -14.56
C TRP A 669 12.07 26.28 -14.23
N LEU A 670 12.61 26.00 -13.05
CA LEU A 670 13.89 26.55 -12.60
C LEU A 670 15.12 25.93 -13.27
N PHE A 671 14.95 24.78 -13.94
CA PHE A 671 16.03 24.05 -14.62
C PHE A 671 16.22 24.49 -16.08
N GLY A 672 15.37 25.39 -16.60
CA GLY A 672 15.43 25.89 -17.97
C GLY A 672 15.07 24.85 -19.04
N GLU A 673 14.96 25.32 -20.28
CA GLU A 673 14.78 24.43 -21.43
C GLU A 673 16.11 23.71 -21.78
N PRO A 674 16.07 22.44 -22.23
CA PRO A 674 14.89 21.67 -22.61
C PRO A 674 14.21 20.90 -21.45
N TYR A 675 14.76 20.94 -20.24
CA TYR A 675 14.29 20.16 -19.10
C TYR A 675 12.87 20.55 -18.65
N THR A 676 12.58 21.85 -18.60
CA THR A 676 11.22 22.36 -18.31
C THR A 676 10.20 21.80 -19.30
N GLY A 677 10.52 21.76 -20.60
CA GLY A 677 9.67 21.14 -21.61
C GLY A 677 9.42 19.65 -21.35
N TYR A 678 10.42 18.90 -20.94
CA TYR A 678 10.28 17.47 -20.61
C TYR A 678 9.40 17.24 -19.38
N ILE A 679 9.60 18.01 -18.30
CA ILE A 679 8.78 17.93 -17.08
C ILE A 679 7.33 18.32 -17.39
N ARG A 680 7.13 19.45 -18.08
CA ARG A 680 5.81 19.91 -18.54
C ARG A 680 5.08 18.81 -19.31
N ASN A 681 5.76 18.11 -20.21
CA ASN A 681 5.16 17.04 -20.99
C ASN A 681 4.75 15.84 -20.11
N ALA A 682 5.61 15.41 -19.18
CA ALA A 682 5.29 14.31 -18.25
C ALA A 682 4.03 14.63 -17.42
N ILE A 683 3.96 15.83 -16.85
CA ILE A 683 2.80 16.28 -16.09
C ILE A 683 1.56 16.33 -17.00
N ARG A 684 1.63 16.90 -18.21
CA ARG A 684 0.48 16.90 -19.15
C ARG A 684 -0.01 15.50 -19.51
N GLN A 685 0.90 14.51 -19.65
CA GLN A 685 0.48 13.13 -19.88
C GLN A 685 -0.34 12.58 -18.71
N ARG A 686 0.06 12.87 -17.47
CA ARG A 686 -0.76 12.55 -16.28
C ARG A 686 -2.16 13.15 -16.40
N TYR A 687 -2.28 14.44 -16.73
CA TYR A 687 -3.57 15.11 -16.89
C TYR A 687 -4.45 14.49 -17.98
N ILE A 688 -3.87 14.15 -19.14
CA ILE A 688 -4.58 13.47 -20.23
C ILE A 688 -5.16 12.12 -19.78
N LEU A 689 -4.44 11.42 -18.92
CA LEU A 689 -4.80 10.09 -18.38
C LEU A 689 -5.66 10.14 -17.13
N LEU A 690 -6.03 11.30 -16.57
CA LEU A 690 -6.85 11.37 -15.34
C LEU A 690 -8.14 10.54 -15.40
N PRO A 691 -8.90 10.47 -16.52
CA PRO A 691 -10.06 9.59 -16.59
C PRO A 691 -9.73 8.11 -16.40
N PHE A 692 -8.58 7.68 -16.92
CA PHE A 692 -8.08 6.31 -16.75
C PHE A 692 -7.66 6.06 -15.30
N TRP A 693 -6.85 6.96 -14.71
CA TRP A 693 -6.47 6.88 -13.29
C TRP A 693 -7.70 6.81 -12.38
N TYR A 694 -8.66 7.71 -12.57
CA TYR A 694 -9.85 7.77 -11.74
C TYR A 694 -10.72 6.51 -11.86
N THR A 695 -10.77 5.90 -13.05
CA THR A 695 -11.43 4.60 -13.24
C THR A 695 -10.72 3.48 -12.47
N LEU A 696 -9.38 3.48 -12.42
CA LEU A 696 -8.63 2.49 -11.63
C LEU A 696 -8.80 2.70 -10.11
N PHE A 697 -8.90 3.95 -9.66
CA PHE A 697 -9.26 4.23 -8.26
C PHE A 697 -10.67 3.74 -7.93
N GLN A 698 -11.61 3.83 -8.87
CA GLN A 698 -12.94 3.25 -8.68
C GLN A 698 -12.89 1.71 -8.63
N GLU A 699 -12.11 1.06 -9.49
CA GLU A 699 -11.87 -0.38 -9.43
C GLU A 699 -11.32 -0.77 -8.05
N ALA A 700 -10.25 -0.13 -7.59
CA ALA A 700 -9.67 -0.33 -6.27
C ALA A 700 -10.69 -0.14 -5.13
N SER A 701 -11.59 0.84 -5.25
CA SER A 701 -12.65 1.12 -4.26
C SER A 701 -13.78 0.11 -4.20
N THR A 702 -13.86 -0.81 -5.17
CA THR A 702 -14.96 -1.78 -5.28
C THR A 702 -14.51 -3.23 -5.21
N ASN A 703 -13.29 -3.56 -5.64
CA ASN A 703 -12.78 -4.92 -5.62
C ASN A 703 -11.36 -5.07 -5.06
N GLY A 704 -10.71 -3.96 -4.65
CA GLY A 704 -9.38 -4.00 -4.02
C GLY A 704 -8.22 -4.20 -4.99
N MET A 705 -8.44 -4.17 -6.30
CA MET A 705 -7.35 -4.32 -7.27
C MET A 705 -6.30 -3.21 -7.12
N PRO A 706 -5.00 -3.53 -7.16
CA PRO A 706 -3.94 -2.53 -7.20
C PRO A 706 -4.05 -1.65 -8.45
N ILE A 707 -3.65 -0.39 -8.31
CA ILE A 707 -3.70 0.61 -9.40
C ILE A 707 -2.51 0.43 -10.34
N ILE A 708 -1.29 0.43 -9.78
CA ILE A 708 -0.12 -0.09 -10.47
C ILE A 708 0.05 -1.56 -10.10
N ARG A 709 0.34 -2.41 -11.08
CA ARG A 709 0.28 -3.86 -10.96
C ARG A 709 1.64 -4.47 -11.31
N PRO A 710 2.21 -5.30 -10.43
CA PRO A 710 3.31 -6.16 -10.79
C PRO A 710 2.98 -7.01 -12.01
N MET A 711 4.01 -7.41 -12.75
CA MET A 711 3.85 -8.22 -13.94
C MET A 711 3.14 -9.56 -13.65
N PHE A 712 3.41 -10.19 -12.50
CA PHE A 712 2.76 -11.45 -12.10
C PHE A 712 1.26 -11.29 -11.81
N VAL A 713 0.78 -10.10 -11.44
CA VAL A 713 -0.66 -9.86 -11.25
C VAL A 713 -1.39 -9.86 -12.60
N VAL A 714 -0.73 -9.35 -13.65
CA VAL A 714 -1.29 -9.31 -15.01
C VAL A 714 -1.07 -10.64 -15.76
N PHE A 715 0.03 -11.35 -15.44
CA PHE A 715 0.43 -12.62 -16.07
C PHE A 715 0.74 -13.69 -15.01
N PRO A 716 -0.28 -14.18 -14.27
CA PRO A 716 -0.10 -15.08 -13.12
C PRO A 716 0.46 -16.47 -13.47
N ASP A 717 0.45 -16.84 -14.75
CA ASP A 717 0.98 -18.13 -15.20
C ASP A 717 2.38 -18.05 -15.83
N ASN A 718 2.97 -16.85 -15.89
CA ASN A 718 4.29 -16.61 -16.46
C ASN A 718 5.34 -16.39 -15.35
N GLU A 719 6.04 -17.47 -14.99
CA GLU A 719 7.01 -17.49 -13.88
C GLU A 719 8.18 -16.51 -14.06
N GLU A 720 8.54 -16.16 -15.31
CA GLU A 720 9.60 -15.15 -15.60
C GLU A 720 9.23 -13.75 -15.06
N THR A 721 7.95 -13.52 -14.75
CA THR A 721 7.45 -12.22 -14.27
C THR A 721 7.41 -12.08 -12.75
N PHE A 722 7.64 -13.17 -12.00
CA PHE A 722 7.35 -13.22 -10.56
C PHE A 722 8.27 -12.30 -9.75
N ALA A 723 9.57 -12.27 -10.07
CA ALA A 723 10.53 -11.38 -9.40
C ALA A 723 10.68 -10.00 -10.08
N MET A 724 9.86 -9.68 -11.10
CA MET A 724 10.05 -8.47 -11.90
C MET A 724 9.47 -7.24 -11.20
N GLU A 725 10.32 -6.23 -10.98
CA GLU A 725 9.98 -5.04 -10.19
C GLU A 725 10.36 -3.72 -10.87
N ASP A 726 11.13 -3.79 -11.96
CA ASP A 726 11.66 -2.65 -12.68
C ASP A 726 10.78 -2.24 -13.88
N GLN A 727 9.63 -2.90 -14.04
CA GLN A 727 8.54 -2.55 -14.94
C GLN A 727 7.20 -3.03 -14.37
N TYR A 728 6.14 -2.31 -14.65
CA TYR A 728 4.82 -2.59 -14.10
C TYR A 728 3.71 -2.13 -15.04
N PHE A 729 2.50 -2.61 -14.80
CA PHE A 729 1.32 -2.09 -15.48
C PHE A 729 0.64 -0.99 -14.68
N VAL A 730 0.07 0.00 -15.36
CA VAL A 730 -1.00 0.84 -14.81
C VAL A 730 -2.32 0.23 -15.28
N GLY A 731 -3.14 -0.24 -14.33
CA GLY A 731 -4.27 -1.12 -14.61
C GLY A 731 -3.81 -2.41 -15.30
N ASN A 732 -4.54 -2.86 -16.32
CA ASN A 732 -4.12 -3.98 -17.19
C ASN A 732 -3.65 -3.52 -18.58
N SER A 733 -3.53 -2.20 -18.79
CA SER A 733 -3.50 -1.63 -20.14
C SER A 733 -2.19 -0.95 -20.51
N LEU A 734 -1.51 -0.27 -19.58
CA LEU A 734 -0.26 0.44 -19.86
C LEU A 734 0.93 -0.23 -19.18
N LEU A 735 1.83 -0.84 -19.94
CA LEU A 735 3.12 -1.30 -19.44
C LEU A 735 4.08 -0.10 -19.38
N VAL A 736 4.66 0.17 -18.21
CA VAL A 736 5.57 1.28 -17.93
C VAL A 736 6.93 0.74 -17.54
N LYS A 737 7.99 1.28 -18.13
CA LYS A 737 9.40 1.01 -17.78
C LYS A 737 10.05 2.33 -17.38
N PRO A 738 10.15 2.65 -16.08
CA PRO A 738 10.92 3.80 -15.61
C PRO A 738 12.39 3.74 -16.05
N ILE A 739 13.01 4.90 -16.23
CA ILE A 739 14.45 5.02 -16.51
C ILE A 739 15.11 5.55 -15.26
N THR A 740 15.92 4.71 -14.62
CA THR A 740 16.39 4.89 -13.25
C THR A 740 17.90 4.79 -13.15
N SER A 741 18.62 5.05 -14.24
CA SER A 741 20.08 5.14 -14.25
C SER A 741 20.55 6.35 -15.06
N GLN A 742 21.60 7.01 -14.57
CA GLN A 742 22.17 8.20 -15.18
C GLN A 742 22.72 7.93 -16.58
N GLY A 743 22.45 8.81 -17.55
CA GLY A 743 22.98 8.72 -18.90
C GLY A 743 22.45 7.54 -19.71
N GLN A 744 21.41 6.85 -19.23
CA GLN A 744 20.88 5.66 -19.89
C GLN A 744 20.20 6.03 -21.23
N THR A 745 20.76 5.54 -22.34
CA THR A 745 20.24 5.75 -23.70
C THR A 745 19.59 4.50 -24.30
N THR A 746 19.70 3.34 -23.64
CA THR A 746 19.02 2.10 -24.06
C THR A 746 18.46 1.36 -22.84
N THR A 747 17.31 0.70 -22.99
CA THR A 747 16.77 -0.23 -21.99
C THR A 747 16.31 -1.51 -22.64
N GLU A 748 16.21 -2.55 -21.82
CA GLU A 748 15.52 -3.78 -22.14
C GLU A 748 14.13 -3.76 -21.51
N ILE A 749 13.12 -4.19 -22.26
CA ILE A 749 11.74 -4.32 -21.77
C ILE A 749 11.29 -5.74 -22.02
N TYR A 750 10.68 -6.32 -21.00
CA TYR A 750 10.09 -7.64 -21.12
C TYR A 750 8.63 -7.52 -21.54
N PHE A 751 8.28 -8.13 -22.67
CA PHE A 751 6.90 -8.29 -23.10
C PHE A 751 6.44 -9.71 -22.80
N ALA A 752 5.58 -9.84 -21.80
CA ALA A 752 5.03 -11.12 -21.39
C ALA A 752 4.08 -11.69 -22.45
N GLY A 753 4.26 -12.97 -22.78
CA GLY A 753 3.42 -13.72 -23.69
C GLY A 753 3.57 -13.33 -25.17
N ASN A 754 2.59 -13.74 -25.97
CA ASN A 754 2.51 -13.46 -27.40
C ASN A 754 1.55 -12.30 -27.72
N ASP A 755 1.31 -11.43 -26.74
CA ASP A 755 0.41 -10.30 -26.90
C ASP A 755 0.97 -9.26 -27.89
N LEU A 756 0.06 -8.47 -28.46
CA LEU A 756 0.42 -7.33 -29.29
C LEU A 756 0.51 -6.10 -28.40
N TYR A 757 1.57 -5.31 -28.53
CA TYR A 757 1.75 -4.05 -27.81
C TYR A 757 1.87 -2.90 -28.81
N TYR A 758 1.65 -1.67 -28.34
CA TYR A 758 1.81 -0.45 -29.13
C TYR A 758 2.62 0.54 -28.30
N ASP A 759 3.70 1.11 -28.84
CA ASP A 759 4.38 2.23 -28.16
C ASP A 759 3.36 3.36 -27.99
N TYR A 760 3.15 3.80 -26.74
CA TYR A 760 2.06 4.71 -26.38
C TYR A 760 2.18 6.06 -27.08
N TYR A 761 3.40 6.48 -27.40
CA TYR A 761 3.66 7.79 -28.00
C TYR A 761 3.56 7.73 -29.52
N THR A 762 4.11 6.71 -30.18
CA THR A 762 4.18 6.62 -31.65
C THR A 762 3.06 5.78 -32.26
N PHE A 763 2.37 5.00 -31.42
CA PHE A 763 1.41 3.97 -31.80
C PHE A 763 1.97 2.86 -32.70
N LYS A 764 3.30 2.75 -32.82
CA LYS A 764 3.95 1.65 -33.54
C LYS A 764 3.63 0.32 -32.85
N LYS A 765 3.17 -0.65 -33.64
CA LYS A 765 3.01 -2.03 -33.22
C LYS A 765 4.37 -2.59 -32.79
N VAL A 766 4.40 -3.23 -31.62
CA VAL A 766 5.51 -3.99 -31.09
C VAL A 766 5.01 -5.40 -30.84
N GLN A 767 5.57 -6.35 -31.59
CA GLN A 767 5.25 -7.76 -31.38
C GLN A 767 6.08 -8.25 -30.19
N GLY A 768 5.45 -8.29 -29.01
CA GLY A 768 6.09 -8.72 -27.79
C GLY A 768 6.31 -10.23 -27.77
N SER A 769 7.54 -10.65 -27.48
CA SER A 769 7.91 -12.03 -27.11
C SER A 769 9.24 -11.94 -26.36
N GLY A 770 9.19 -11.85 -25.03
CA GLY A 770 10.38 -11.79 -24.19
C GLY A 770 11.03 -10.40 -24.17
N LYS A 771 12.35 -10.39 -23.99
CA LYS A 771 13.16 -9.17 -23.82
C LYS A 771 13.44 -8.48 -25.15
N LEU A 772 13.13 -7.19 -25.22
CA LEU A 772 13.43 -6.32 -26.37
C LEU A 772 14.26 -5.13 -25.93
N LYS A 773 15.43 -4.96 -26.56
CA LYS A 773 16.26 -3.77 -26.38
C LYS A 773 15.73 -2.62 -27.24
N MET A 774 15.66 -1.44 -26.66
CA MET A 774 15.21 -0.23 -27.35
C MET A 774 15.98 1.02 -26.93
N ASP A 775 16.04 1.98 -27.85
CA ASP A 775 16.60 3.30 -27.60
C ASP A 775 15.64 4.17 -26.77
N ILE A 776 16.23 4.98 -25.89
CA ILE A 776 15.52 5.92 -25.02
C ILE A 776 15.97 7.32 -25.35
N LEU A 777 15.01 8.23 -25.37
CA LEU A 777 15.24 9.65 -25.44
C LEU A 777 14.98 10.31 -24.08
N MET A 778 15.60 11.46 -23.85
CA MET A 778 15.46 12.21 -22.60
C MET A 778 14.02 12.67 -22.31
N ASN A 779 13.20 12.77 -23.35
CA ASN A 779 11.88 13.39 -23.30
C ASN A 779 10.71 12.42 -23.00
N LYS A 780 10.99 11.11 -22.89
CA LYS A 780 9.99 10.09 -22.49
C LYS A 780 10.64 8.94 -21.73
N ILE A 781 9.82 8.27 -20.93
CA ILE A 781 10.09 6.88 -20.50
C ILE A 781 9.32 5.93 -21.42
N PRO A 782 9.79 4.69 -21.61
CA PRO A 782 9.03 3.69 -22.35
C PRO A 782 7.67 3.38 -21.71
N VAL A 783 6.61 3.49 -22.52
CA VAL A 783 5.23 3.18 -22.15
C VAL A 783 4.58 2.47 -23.32
N PHE A 784 3.93 1.34 -23.07
CA PHE A 784 3.29 0.52 -24.09
C PHE A 784 1.84 0.25 -23.74
N LEU A 785 0.97 0.45 -24.72
CA LEU A 785 -0.41 0.03 -24.64
C LEU A 785 -0.53 -1.44 -25.04
N ARG A 786 -1.03 -2.28 -24.14
CA ARG A 786 -1.33 -3.69 -24.42
C ARG A 786 -2.57 -3.78 -25.31
N GLY A 787 -2.45 -4.49 -26.43
CA GLY A 787 -3.56 -4.80 -27.33
C GLY A 787 -4.65 -5.56 -26.59
N GLY A 788 -5.90 -5.26 -26.90
CA GLY A 788 -7.05 -5.69 -26.11
C GLY A 788 -7.58 -4.59 -25.18
N SER A 789 -6.97 -3.40 -25.15
CA SER A 789 -7.31 -2.33 -24.22
C SER A 789 -8.01 -1.14 -24.88
N ILE A 790 -8.95 -0.54 -24.16
CA ILE A 790 -9.57 0.75 -24.48
C ILE A 790 -9.31 1.72 -23.33
N ILE A 791 -8.60 2.81 -23.60
CA ILE A 791 -8.26 3.83 -22.60
C ILE A 791 -9.04 5.13 -22.87
N PRO A 792 -9.86 5.60 -21.92
CA PRO A 792 -10.47 6.91 -21.98
C PRO A 792 -9.46 8.01 -21.60
N ARG A 793 -9.46 9.11 -22.36
CA ARG A 793 -8.56 10.25 -22.15
C ARG A 793 -9.29 11.57 -22.28
N ARG A 794 -8.74 12.62 -21.66
CA ARG A 794 -9.10 14.01 -21.95
C ARG A 794 -7.93 14.71 -22.62
N GLN A 795 -7.96 14.77 -23.95
CA GLN A 795 -6.85 15.32 -24.74
C GLN A 795 -6.59 16.80 -24.46
N ARG A 796 -7.63 17.52 -24.03
CA ARG A 796 -7.57 18.93 -23.63
C ARG A 796 -7.12 19.02 -22.18
N PHE A 797 -5.82 18.88 -21.92
CA PHE A 797 -5.30 19.21 -20.60
C PHE A 797 -5.56 20.70 -20.33
N ARG A 798 -5.82 21.03 -19.06
CA ARG A 798 -6.08 22.38 -18.57
C ARG A 798 -5.16 22.63 -17.37
N ARG A 799 -5.24 23.82 -16.78
CA ARG A 799 -4.41 24.22 -15.63
C ARG A 799 -4.55 23.33 -14.38
N SER A 800 -5.69 22.65 -14.22
CA SER A 800 -6.02 21.74 -13.11
C SER A 800 -7.07 20.71 -13.55
N SER A 801 -7.29 19.66 -12.75
CA SER A 801 -8.26 18.61 -13.03
C SER A 801 -9.69 19.15 -13.03
N SER A 802 -10.01 20.08 -12.13
CA SER A 802 -11.31 20.74 -12.05
C SER A 802 -11.64 21.51 -13.33
N ALA A 803 -10.65 22.16 -13.95
CA ALA A 803 -10.85 22.86 -15.21
C ALA A 803 -11.11 21.90 -16.39
N MET A 804 -10.81 20.61 -16.24
CA MET A 804 -11.09 19.56 -17.23
C MET A 804 -12.47 18.92 -17.04
N TYR A 805 -13.20 19.21 -15.97
CA TYR A 805 -14.37 18.45 -15.50
C TYR A 805 -15.44 18.17 -16.56
N SER A 806 -15.70 19.12 -17.47
CA SER A 806 -16.69 18.97 -18.57
C SER A 806 -16.05 18.84 -19.95
N ASP A 807 -14.73 18.65 -20.04
CA ASP A 807 -14.07 18.47 -21.33
C ASP A 807 -14.45 17.13 -21.99
N PRO A 808 -14.52 17.08 -23.32
CA PRO A 808 -14.89 15.89 -24.07
C PRO A 808 -13.80 14.81 -24.04
N PHE A 809 -14.20 13.57 -24.32
CA PHE A 809 -13.33 12.41 -24.28
C PHE A 809 -12.70 12.07 -25.63
N THR A 810 -11.48 11.55 -25.57
CA THR A 810 -10.84 10.79 -26.64
C THR A 810 -10.71 9.33 -26.20
N LEU A 811 -11.24 8.39 -26.97
CA LEU A 811 -11.10 6.95 -26.71
C LEU A 811 -9.94 6.39 -27.53
N LEU A 812 -8.94 5.80 -26.87
CA LEU A 812 -7.83 5.11 -27.52
C LEU A 812 -8.07 3.60 -27.47
N VAL A 813 -8.35 3.00 -28.62
CA VAL A 813 -8.69 1.59 -28.79
C VAL A 813 -7.48 0.88 -29.40
N ALA A 814 -6.82 0.01 -28.64
CA ALA A 814 -5.73 -0.82 -29.14
C ALA A 814 -6.21 -2.25 -29.34
N LEU A 815 -6.37 -2.66 -30.59
CA LEU A 815 -6.85 -4.01 -30.91
C LEU A 815 -5.76 -5.05 -30.60
N ASN A 816 -6.16 -6.19 -30.04
CA ASN A 816 -5.31 -7.38 -29.95
C ASN A 816 -5.22 -8.09 -31.32
N LYS A 817 -4.51 -9.23 -31.37
CA LYS A 817 -4.38 -10.05 -32.59
C LYS A 817 -5.70 -10.61 -33.13
N LYS A 818 -6.76 -10.66 -32.30
CA LYS A 818 -8.11 -11.09 -32.70
C LYS A 818 -8.96 -9.93 -33.22
N GLY A 819 -8.43 -8.70 -33.24
CA GLY A 819 -9.20 -7.50 -33.59
C GLY A 819 -10.17 -7.07 -32.49
N GLU A 820 -9.87 -7.40 -31.23
CA GLU A 820 -10.73 -7.14 -30.07
C GLU A 820 -10.09 -6.16 -29.09
N ALA A 821 -10.91 -5.40 -28.36
CA ALA A 821 -10.47 -4.58 -27.24
C ALA A 821 -11.61 -4.30 -26.25
N ALA A 822 -11.28 -4.14 -24.97
CA ALA A 822 -12.24 -3.77 -23.93
C ALA A 822 -11.66 -2.73 -22.97
N GLY A 823 -12.54 -1.99 -22.30
CA GLY A 823 -12.17 -1.05 -21.25
C GLY A 823 -13.37 -0.40 -20.61
N THR A 824 -13.15 0.34 -19.53
CA THR A 824 -14.22 1.01 -18.79
C THR A 824 -13.91 2.49 -18.59
N LEU A 825 -14.93 3.26 -18.24
CA LEU A 825 -14.79 4.65 -17.80
C LEU A 825 -15.77 4.90 -16.67
N TYR A 826 -15.25 5.31 -15.52
CA TYR A 826 -16.04 5.75 -14.38
C TYR A 826 -15.96 7.28 -14.22
N LEU A 827 -17.11 7.91 -13.96
CA LEU A 827 -17.25 9.35 -13.76
C LEU A 827 -18.29 9.65 -12.70
N ASP A 828 -17.96 10.50 -11.74
CA ASP A 828 -18.87 11.12 -10.78
C ASP A 828 -18.48 12.59 -10.58
N ASP A 829 -19.08 13.27 -9.60
CA ASP A 829 -18.76 14.67 -9.32
C ASP A 829 -17.34 14.91 -8.78
N GLY A 830 -16.58 13.84 -8.52
CA GLY A 830 -15.20 13.90 -8.08
C GLY A 830 -15.01 14.40 -6.65
N LYS A 831 -16.06 14.61 -5.86
CA LYS A 831 -15.96 15.27 -4.55
C LYS A 831 -16.90 14.78 -3.45
N THR A 832 -18.12 14.32 -3.77
CA THR A 832 -19.12 13.94 -2.75
C THR A 832 -19.31 12.43 -2.65
N TYR A 833 -20.22 12.01 -1.78
CA TYR A 833 -20.70 10.63 -1.67
C TYR A 833 -21.98 10.35 -2.48
N GLU A 834 -22.41 11.25 -3.37
CA GLU A 834 -23.61 11.05 -4.19
C GLU A 834 -23.48 9.84 -5.13
N TYR A 835 -22.25 9.41 -5.44
CA TYR A 835 -22.01 8.17 -6.18
C TYR A 835 -22.55 6.91 -5.48
N LEU A 836 -22.62 6.90 -4.14
CA LEU A 836 -23.21 5.80 -3.37
C LEU A 836 -24.73 5.68 -3.57
N LYS A 837 -25.36 6.74 -4.10
CA LYS A 837 -26.78 6.79 -4.45
C LYS A 837 -26.99 6.60 -5.95
N GLY A 838 -25.97 6.20 -6.71
CA GLY A 838 -26.10 6.03 -8.16
C GLY A 838 -25.89 7.30 -8.99
N HIS A 839 -25.43 8.42 -8.43
CA HIS A 839 -25.16 9.63 -9.21
C HIS A 839 -23.78 9.62 -9.88
N TYR A 840 -23.61 8.72 -10.85
CA TYR A 840 -22.39 8.56 -11.64
C TYR A 840 -22.70 8.07 -13.07
N ILE A 841 -21.70 8.07 -13.95
CA ILE A 841 -21.70 7.37 -15.23
C ILE A 841 -20.61 6.29 -15.17
N HIS A 842 -20.97 5.03 -15.47
CA HIS A 842 -20.00 3.94 -15.60
C HIS A 842 -20.20 3.23 -16.93
N ARG A 843 -19.27 3.45 -17.86
CA ARG A 843 -19.33 2.91 -19.22
C ARG A 843 -18.49 1.66 -19.35
N ASN A 844 -19.06 0.66 -20.03
CA ASN A 844 -18.34 -0.45 -20.61
C ASN A 844 -18.11 -0.19 -22.10
N PHE A 845 -16.89 -0.39 -22.56
CA PHE A 845 -16.49 -0.25 -23.96
C PHE A 845 -16.02 -1.61 -24.47
N ASN A 846 -16.59 -2.06 -25.59
CA ASN A 846 -16.20 -3.32 -26.21
C ASN A 846 -16.08 -3.16 -27.73
N PHE A 847 -14.92 -3.52 -28.26
CA PHE A 847 -14.66 -3.66 -29.69
C PHE A 847 -14.53 -5.13 -30.03
N THR A 848 -15.45 -5.68 -30.81
CA THR A 848 -15.36 -7.06 -31.32
C THR A 848 -16.04 -7.16 -32.69
N SER A 849 -15.48 -7.99 -33.57
CA SER A 849 -16.09 -8.29 -34.87
C SER A 849 -16.43 -7.04 -35.71
N GLY A 850 -15.57 -6.01 -35.65
CA GLY A 850 -15.77 -4.74 -36.37
C GLY A 850 -16.88 -3.84 -35.79
N LYS A 851 -17.36 -4.12 -34.57
CA LYS A 851 -18.32 -3.27 -33.85
C LYS A 851 -17.68 -2.72 -32.60
N PHE A 852 -17.77 -1.40 -32.42
CA PHE A 852 -17.38 -0.72 -31.20
C PHE A 852 -18.64 -0.27 -30.45
N ILE A 853 -18.89 -0.84 -29.29
CA ILE A 853 -20.11 -0.66 -28.51
C ILE A 853 -19.76 0.03 -27.20
N SER A 854 -20.57 1.01 -26.81
CA SER A 854 -20.61 1.51 -25.45
C SER A 854 -21.96 1.20 -24.82
N THR A 855 -21.92 0.57 -23.65
CA THR A 855 -23.09 0.31 -22.81
C THR A 855 -22.85 0.86 -21.41
N SER A 856 -23.91 1.26 -20.72
CA SER A 856 -23.79 1.53 -19.28
C SER A 856 -23.61 0.22 -18.53
N PHE A 857 -22.83 0.21 -17.45
CA PHE A 857 -23.08 -0.76 -16.39
C PHE A 857 -24.46 -0.42 -15.79
N ASN A 858 -25.34 -1.42 -15.64
CA ASN A 858 -26.68 -1.19 -15.10
C ASN A 858 -26.59 -0.55 -13.72
N ASN A 859 -27.13 0.67 -13.60
CA ASN A 859 -27.33 1.32 -12.32
C ASN A 859 -28.79 1.13 -11.90
N GLU A 860 -29.06 0.06 -11.15
CA GLU A 860 -30.41 -0.26 -10.68
C GLU A 860 -30.91 0.72 -9.60
N GLN A 861 -30.06 1.62 -9.10
CA GLN A 861 -30.39 2.52 -8.00
C GLN A 861 -31.09 3.81 -8.44
N VAL A 862 -30.73 4.37 -9.60
CA VAL A 862 -31.27 5.66 -10.09
C VAL A 862 -31.43 5.63 -11.61
N GLN A 863 -32.60 6.06 -12.09
CA GLN A 863 -32.86 6.25 -13.52
C GLN A 863 -32.05 7.43 -14.07
N ASP A 864 -31.63 7.36 -15.34
CA ASP A 864 -30.77 8.40 -15.96
C ASP A 864 -31.38 9.81 -15.89
N ASN A 865 -32.71 9.93 -16.05
CA ASN A 865 -33.44 11.19 -15.94
C ASN A 865 -33.54 11.73 -14.50
N GLU A 866 -33.14 10.97 -13.49
CA GLU A 866 -33.04 11.34 -12.08
C GLU A 866 -31.58 11.49 -11.63
N ASN A 867 -30.62 11.08 -12.45
CA ASN A 867 -29.20 11.14 -12.16
C ASN A 867 -28.66 12.59 -12.27
N ASN A 868 -28.37 13.20 -11.11
CA ASN A 868 -27.85 14.57 -11.01
C ASN A 868 -26.51 14.76 -11.75
N TYR A 869 -25.66 13.74 -11.79
CA TYR A 869 -24.38 13.82 -12.49
C TYR A 869 -24.58 13.88 -14.01
N ILE A 870 -25.47 13.04 -14.55
CA ILE A 870 -25.85 13.05 -15.98
C ILE A 870 -26.47 14.40 -16.34
N LYS A 871 -27.42 14.92 -15.56
CA LYS A 871 -28.06 16.22 -15.81
C LYS A 871 -27.08 17.38 -15.88
N SER A 872 -26.04 17.34 -15.04
CA SER A 872 -25.03 18.41 -14.96
C SER A 872 -23.96 18.30 -16.05
N ASN A 873 -23.93 17.21 -16.80
CA ASN A 873 -22.91 16.87 -17.81
C ASN A 873 -23.53 16.23 -19.05
N ASP A 874 -24.75 16.65 -19.42
CA ASP A 874 -25.54 16.02 -20.48
C ASP A 874 -24.98 16.27 -21.90
N ASP A 875 -24.12 17.27 -22.03
CA ASP A 875 -23.42 17.66 -23.26
C ASP A 875 -22.02 17.06 -23.40
N VAL A 876 -21.52 16.37 -22.37
CA VAL A 876 -20.19 15.77 -22.40
C VAL A 876 -20.16 14.64 -23.43
N ARG A 877 -19.33 14.85 -24.46
CA ARG A 877 -19.29 14.01 -25.65
C ARG A 877 -17.94 13.36 -25.88
N ILE A 878 -17.96 12.35 -26.73
CA ILE A 878 -16.77 11.79 -27.35
C ILE A 878 -16.42 12.69 -28.53
N GLU A 879 -15.29 13.38 -28.45
CA GLU A 879 -14.80 14.20 -29.55
C GLU A 879 -13.91 13.42 -30.52
N ARG A 880 -13.40 12.26 -30.11
CA ARG A 880 -12.43 11.51 -30.91
C ARG A 880 -12.35 10.05 -30.52
N ILE A 881 -12.19 9.18 -31.51
CA ILE A 881 -11.87 7.76 -31.32
C ILE A 881 -10.65 7.46 -32.19
N ILE A 882 -9.66 6.80 -31.61
CA ILE A 882 -8.43 6.38 -32.29
C ILE A 882 -8.35 4.87 -32.16
N VAL A 883 -8.37 4.16 -33.29
CA VAL A 883 -8.28 2.71 -33.33
C VAL A 883 -6.94 2.31 -33.90
N LEU A 884 -6.15 1.57 -33.11
CA LEU A 884 -4.86 1.01 -33.49
C LEU A 884 -5.02 -0.46 -33.84
N GLY A 885 -4.26 -0.95 -34.80
CA GLY A 885 -4.23 -2.38 -35.11
C GLY A 885 -5.26 -2.84 -36.12
N VAL A 886 -5.72 -1.92 -36.98
CA VAL A 886 -6.72 -2.27 -37.99
C VAL A 886 -6.02 -2.83 -39.23
N ASP A 887 -6.22 -4.13 -39.52
CA ASP A 887 -5.53 -4.80 -40.63
C ASP A 887 -6.07 -4.41 -42.02
N LYS A 888 -7.33 -3.97 -42.10
CA LYS A 888 -7.98 -3.51 -43.34
C LYS A 888 -8.78 -2.25 -43.06
N SER A 889 -8.53 -1.20 -43.84
CA SER A 889 -9.35 0.01 -43.78
C SER A 889 -10.82 -0.33 -44.09
N PRO A 890 -11.79 0.13 -43.28
CA PRO A 890 -13.20 0.02 -43.61
C PRO A 890 -13.50 0.86 -44.85
N LYS A 891 -14.53 0.46 -45.61
CA LYS A 891 -15.12 1.28 -46.69
C LYS A 891 -15.94 2.43 -46.13
N LYS A 892 -16.65 2.18 -45.02
CA LYS A 892 -17.44 3.19 -44.30
C LYS A 892 -17.53 2.83 -42.82
N ILE A 893 -17.74 3.85 -41.99
CA ILE A 893 -17.98 3.70 -40.56
C ILE A 893 -19.34 4.29 -40.25
N ILE A 894 -20.19 3.55 -39.53
CA ILE A 894 -21.57 3.95 -39.22
C ILE A 894 -21.73 4.04 -37.71
N GLY A 895 -22.21 5.16 -37.19
CA GLY A 895 -22.51 5.36 -35.77
C GLY A 895 -24.00 5.59 -35.53
N TYR A 896 -24.52 5.09 -34.42
CA TYR A 896 -25.89 5.32 -33.96
C TYR A 896 -26.03 5.14 -32.45
N TYR A 897 -27.06 5.75 -31.86
CA TYR A 897 -27.47 5.44 -30.49
C TYR A 897 -28.29 4.16 -30.48
N ASN A 898 -28.10 3.30 -29.48
CA ASN A 898 -28.69 1.95 -29.48
C ASN A 898 -30.22 1.96 -29.39
N ASP A 899 -30.80 3.02 -28.80
CA ASP A 899 -32.24 3.29 -28.73
C ASP A 899 -32.79 3.98 -29.99
N LEU A 900 -31.94 4.40 -30.93
CA LEU A 900 -32.28 5.06 -32.18
C LEU A 900 -31.64 4.35 -33.38
N ILE A 901 -31.81 3.03 -33.47
CA ILE A 901 -31.15 2.19 -34.48
C ILE A 901 -31.50 2.55 -35.92
N ASP A 902 -32.61 3.26 -36.16
CA ASP A 902 -33.02 3.75 -37.47
C ASP A 902 -32.30 5.06 -37.89
N ASP A 903 -31.67 5.79 -36.95
CA ASP A 903 -30.90 7.03 -37.20
C ASP A 903 -29.39 6.74 -37.38
N LYS A 904 -29.08 5.78 -38.26
CA LYS A 904 -27.68 5.45 -38.60
C LYS A 904 -27.01 6.56 -39.39
N LYS A 905 -25.85 7.02 -38.92
CA LYS A 905 -25.06 8.08 -39.57
C LYS A 905 -23.70 7.58 -39.99
N GLU A 906 -23.32 7.90 -41.22
CA GLU A 906 -21.96 7.68 -41.67
C GLU A 906 -21.01 8.68 -40.99
N LEU A 907 -20.00 8.15 -40.29
CA LEU A 907 -19.01 8.92 -39.55
C LEU A 907 -17.80 9.20 -40.45
N LYS A 908 -17.33 10.44 -40.42
CA LYS A 908 -16.09 10.81 -41.09
C LYS A 908 -14.90 10.21 -40.34
N PHE A 909 -14.02 9.54 -41.08
CA PHE A 909 -12.77 9.01 -40.54
C PHE A 909 -11.62 9.30 -41.48
N SER A 910 -10.41 9.29 -40.93
CA SER A 910 -9.16 9.36 -41.68
C SER A 910 -8.30 8.13 -41.34
N LEU A 911 -7.56 7.66 -42.33
CA LEU A 911 -6.45 6.74 -42.11
C LEU A 911 -5.25 7.56 -41.63
N GLY A 912 -4.63 7.12 -40.54
CA GLY A 912 -3.66 7.89 -39.79
C GLY A 912 -2.46 8.31 -40.63
N GLY A 913 -2.36 9.62 -40.84
CA GLY A 913 -1.15 10.34 -41.21
C GLY A 913 -0.80 11.40 -40.17
N ILE A 914 0.39 11.97 -40.25
CA ILE A 914 0.94 12.84 -39.20
C ILE A 914 0.16 14.10 -38.90
N ASN A 915 -0.44 14.69 -39.93
CA ASN A 915 -1.27 15.86 -39.74
C ASN A 915 -2.52 15.54 -38.91
N ASP A 916 -2.90 14.27 -38.81
CA ASP A 916 -4.10 13.86 -38.10
C ASP A 916 -3.91 13.48 -36.63
N ILE A 917 -2.67 13.20 -36.23
CA ILE A 917 -2.27 12.91 -34.85
C ILE A 917 -1.45 14.02 -34.18
N LYS A 918 -1.22 15.14 -34.89
CA LYS A 918 -0.54 16.32 -34.35
C LYS A 918 -1.35 16.87 -33.15
N GLY A 919 -0.78 16.78 -31.94
CA GLY A 919 -1.45 17.15 -30.69
C GLY A 919 -2.22 16.01 -29.99
N ILE A 920 -2.28 14.81 -30.60
CA ILE A 920 -2.78 13.55 -30.01
C ILE A 920 -1.61 12.75 -29.44
N VAL A 921 -0.60 12.57 -30.27
CA VAL A 921 0.76 12.20 -29.88
C VAL A 921 1.44 13.49 -29.45
N SER A 922 2.15 13.47 -28.33
CA SER A 922 2.88 14.64 -27.86
C SER A 922 3.93 15.06 -28.91
N THR A 923 3.60 16.07 -29.71
CA THR A 923 4.48 16.60 -30.77
C THR A 923 5.73 17.27 -30.21
N SER A 924 5.78 17.49 -28.90
CA SER A 924 6.94 17.99 -28.14
C SER A 924 7.94 16.87 -27.76
N ILE A 925 7.70 15.62 -28.16
CA ILE A 925 8.65 14.49 -27.99
C ILE A 925 9.63 14.39 -29.20
N GLY A 926 9.64 15.36 -30.13
CA GLY A 926 10.63 15.38 -31.22
C GLY A 926 10.61 14.14 -32.13
N ILE A 927 9.50 13.40 -32.14
CA ILE A 927 9.32 12.17 -32.91
C ILE A 927 9.33 12.53 -34.41
N GLY A 928 10.21 11.86 -35.17
CA GLY A 928 10.33 12.03 -36.61
C GLY A 928 9.08 11.56 -37.36
N VAL A 929 8.83 12.17 -38.51
CA VAL A 929 7.58 11.95 -39.28
C VAL A 929 7.42 10.49 -39.75
N GLU A 930 8.53 9.78 -39.89
CA GLU A 930 8.57 8.39 -40.35
C GLU A 930 8.28 7.38 -39.24
N GLU A 931 8.12 7.84 -37.99
CA GLU A 931 8.02 6.97 -36.81
C GLU A 931 6.59 6.66 -36.33
N ILE A 932 5.56 7.16 -37.01
CA ILE A 932 4.17 6.92 -36.63
C ILE A 932 3.56 5.75 -37.42
N SER A 933 2.74 4.94 -36.73
CA SER A 933 2.04 3.82 -37.38
C SER A 933 1.08 4.28 -38.48
N LYS A 934 1.06 3.54 -39.60
CA LYS A 934 0.14 3.75 -40.72
C LYS A 934 -1.20 3.00 -40.55
N ASP A 935 -1.28 2.10 -39.57
CA ASP A 935 -2.44 1.23 -39.30
C ASP A 935 -3.37 1.83 -38.23
N ILE A 936 -3.74 3.10 -38.41
CA ILE A 936 -4.55 3.87 -37.45
C ILE A 936 -5.80 4.37 -38.14
N ILE A 937 -6.94 4.26 -37.47
CA ILE A 937 -8.18 4.95 -37.86
C ILE A 937 -8.49 6.03 -36.84
N ILE A 938 -8.83 7.23 -37.33
CA ILE A 938 -9.24 8.35 -36.48
C ILE A 938 -10.64 8.78 -36.89
N ILE A 939 -11.59 8.63 -35.98
CA ILE A 939 -12.94 9.17 -36.12
C ILE A 939 -12.98 10.49 -35.38
N ARG A 940 -13.22 11.59 -36.11
CA ARG A 940 -13.28 12.93 -35.55
C ARG A 940 -14.72 13.36 -35.33
N ASP A 941 -14.97 13.85 -34.13
CA ASP A 941 -16.26 14.38 -33.71
C ASP A 941 -17.44 13.47 -34.07
N PRO A 942 -17.49 12.24 -33.53
CA PRO A 942 -18.62 11.35 -33.76
C PRO A 942 -19.94 11.89 -33.17
N LYS A 943 -19.89 12.96 -32.36
CA LYS A 943 -21.03 13.60 -31.67
C LYS A 943 -21.85 12.63 -30.81
N LEU A 944 -21.18 11.59 -30.30
CA LEU A 944 -21.76 10.62 -29.37
C LEU A 944 -21.60 11.13 -27.94
N LEU A 945 -22.68 11.11 -27.17
CA LEU A 945 -22.65 11.50 -25.76
C LEU A 945 -22.05 10.38 -24.90
N ILE A 946 -21.33 10.75 -23.85
CA ILE A 946 -20.72 9.77 -22.94
C ILE A 946 -21.74 9.08 -22.05
N SER A 947 -22.87 9.75 -21.79
CA SER A 947 -23.98 9.26 -20.97
C SER A 947 -24.89 8.26 -21.68
N ARG A 948 -24.79 8.10 -23.00
CA ARG A 948 -25.72 7.27 -23.79
C ARG A 948 -25.07 6.03 -24.37
N ASP A 949 -25.91 5.03 -24.58
CA ASP A 949 -25.55 3.80 -25.29
C ASP A 949 -25.48 4.03 -26.81
N TRP A 950 -24.36 3.61 -27.39
CA TRP A 950 -24.11 3.79 -28.82
C TRP A 950 -23.31 2.63 -29.39
N THR A 951 -23.40 2.48 -30.72
CA THR A 951 -22.65 1.49 -31.50
C THR A 951 -22.02 2.18 -32.70
N ILE A 952 -20.78 1.80 -33.02
CA ILE A 952 -20.07 2.15 -34.24
C ILE A 952 -19.72 0.87 -35.01
N GLU A 953 -20.18 0.74 -36.24
CA GLU A 953 -19.93 -0.38 -37.14
C GLU A 953 -18.88 -0.02 -38.19
N PHE A 954 -17.81 -0.83 -38.28
CA PHE A 954 -16.74 -0.73 -39.28
C PHE A 954 -17.08 -1.68 -40.44
N VAL A 955 -17.52 -1.12 -41.57
CA VAL A 955 -18.04 -1.90 -42.71
C VAL A 955 -16.97 -2.04 -43.79
N ASN A 956 -16.63 -3.29 -44.13
CA ASN A 956 -15.58 -3.65 -45.11
C ASN A 956 -16.06 -3.84 -46.54
#